data_AF-A0A925WYF9-F1
#
_entry.id   AF-A0A925WYF9-F1
#
_cell.length_a   1.000
_cell.length_b   1.000
_cell.length_c   1.000
_cell.angle_alpha   90.00
_cell.angle_beta   90.00
_cell.angle_gamma   90.00
#
_symmetry.space_group_name_H-M   'P 1'
#
loop_
_entity.id
_entity.type
_entity.pdbx_description
1 polymer ?
#
loop_
_entity_poly.entity_id
_entity_poly.type
_entity_poly.pdbx_seq_one_letter_code
_entity_poly.pdbx_strand_id
1 'polypeptide(L)'
;MRIARKTALSSLLAAVAAVSIPSARVKADAWNGFFSGQFTLGINWGNAVSPGPTDAANFDQVAPVINTSVYLDESRTVLSMKVLRTSGVGNYQFTQTNNSVLTATNNLHIVSNGGDVNAVQFNGFRLNTGTFEIGTNCTLALNSNAILNLTGNLFANGSAASPSTIDVNTASLTSGGQIFIGANSALNVNAGGFVSATQAISVAAGGTMTHDSNLFLNIGNNGSINISGQWVLFKDYSLPGTRKLFVNAGGSIYSTGFLDVVGGGSGTGTMLVDGAGANVQVGIGGAASQTSWSNFAGSIADVTFSNGGQGAYSSGLDIGQNGGTARVNLQSGSGLSVANTLRVGGLGVATMTIGNARLTANGPAVFGNNANVTLQGGSINFNGDATFSTGSKLTWTSGSVNIAGGKTFNVAGGTITGPGSTALGNGATIKLTNNAGTGGKFDNTSYFDIANGAATGTLLVDGVGSRFTAGGTTDWGAIGGNAATVTFSNSGAGTFATLRMSTSGGASSINLQSSGQLNVTSSLIAGSADALVSVNIAGGTLNCMGNASILDGTLINITGGGLLLNGNSTVGTRATIKHSGGTLGIAANTTLNVAGGTINNTASSRALASGVTVRVTNGGQFLNSDYFDVANGAASGTLLVDGVGSRFTSASTFSDWGKLAGNFATITFSDRGAGTYSAGVEIASTGGKALVNVNSLAVLSVARLLTGGTGSTATINIAGGTLASSGSATFRAGTLVNFSAGGLNTGGLLTTTGDARVLLTTGGNKVPHVGGLSMSGTSTIDLNDNDMIVGSLTPKSAIEGFVRTGRNSGSWIGSPGITSTAAKNRVPKNTTLGVLSGAEFTSVGGNGTFSGQSYSATDTLVKYTYYGDTDFNGVIDFDDYSRVDAGFNNNRIGWFNGDVDYNGIVDFDDYSLIDQAFNTQSGSLRQAMAYLDGGGKNDSDMNAPELRMVVEHFNQFGQSYATAFLADVPEPTTAGFAATFGGLSLLRRRRRH
;
A
#
# COMPACT_ATOMS: atom_id res chain seq x y z
N MET A 1 66.29 64.06 -56.11
CA MET A 1 66.66 64.59 -54.77
C MET A 1 67.14 63.40 -53.94
N ARG A 2 68.43 63.10 -54.06
CA ARG A 2 69.46 63.20 -53.00
C ARG A 2 69.22 62.22 -51.83
N ILE A 3 70.02 61.14 -51.75
CA ILE A 3 71.15 60.93 -50.79
C ILE A 3 70.61 60.22 -49.52
N ALA A 4 71.16 59.16 -48.93
CA ALA A 4 72.40 58.39 -49.04
C ALA A 4 72.12 56.95 -48.54
N ARG A 5 72.66 55.87 -49.12
CA ARG A 5 74.08 55.42 -49.10
C ARG A 5 74.57 55.17 -47.66
N LYS A 6 74.84 53.89 -47.34
CA LYS A 6 76.19 53.29 -47.31
C LYS A 6 76.92 53.72 -46.01
N THR A 7 77.66 52.92 -45.27
CA THR A 7 78.54 51.76 -45.52
C THR A 7 79.17 51.49 -44.15
N ALA A 8 79.85 50.39 -43.85
CA ALA A 8 81.06 49.94 -44.51
C ALA A 8 81.49 48.63 -43.81
N LEU A 9 81.77 47.57 -44.57
CA LEU A 9 83.12 47.17 -45.04
C LEU A 9 83.92 46.48 -43.92
N SER A 10 84.70 45.44 -44.15
CA SER A 10 85.33 44.89 -45.37
C SER A 10 86.16 43.68 -44.94
N SER A 11 86.28 42.60 -45.69
CA SER A 11 87.32 42.31 -46.72
C SER A 11 87.47 40.77 -46.73
N LEU A 12 87.80 39.99 -47.78
CA LEU A 12 88.84 40.05 -48.84
C LEU A 12 88.54 38.87 -49.84
N LEU A 13 88.40 39.04 -51.17
CA LEU A 13 89.35 38.75 -52.29
C LEU A 13 89.81 37.25 -52.42
N ALA A 14 89.90 36.52 -53.55
CA ALA A 14 89.92 36.70 -55.03
C ALA A 14 89.60 35.32 -55.74
N ALA A 15 88.77 35.17 -56.79
CA ALA A 15 88.99 35.19 -58.27
C ALA A 15 89.96 34.11 -58.86
N VAL A 16 89.79 33.41 -60.01
CA VAL A 16 88.80 33.22 -61.12
C VAL A 16 89.28 31.99 -61.95
N ALA A 17 88.38 31.15 -62.48
CA ALA A 17 88.56 30.44 -63.78
C ALA A 17 87.17 30.03 -64.34
N ALA A 18 86.91 30.38 -65.59
CA ALA A 18 85.63 30.23 -66.29
C ALA A 18 85.44 28.84 -66.90
N VAL A 19 84.18 28.39 -67.08
CA VAL A 19 83.59 27.83 -68.33
C VAL A 19 82.16 27.30 -68.08
N SER A 20 81.30 27.57 -69.05
CA SER A 20 79.94 27.05 -69.30
C SER A 20 78.80 27.53 -68.39
N ILE A 21 78.06 28.52 -68.91
CA ILE A 21 76.70 28.86 -68.49
C ILE A 21 75.77 27.80 -69.11
N PRO A 22 75.00 27.01 -68.35
CA PRO A 22 73.89 26.26 -68.92
C PRO A 22 72.80 27.26 -69.28
N SER A 23 72.34 27.18 -70.52
CA SER A 23 71.21 27.93 -71.04
C SER A 23 70.02 27.88 -70.07
N ALA A 24 69.37 29.02 -69.86
CA ALA A 24 68.14 29.12 -69.11
C ALA A 24 67.13 28.06 -69.60
N ARG A 25 66.73 27.14 -68.72
CA ARG A 25 65.61 26.22 -68.94
C ARG A 25 64.33 27.05 -69.00
N VAL A 26 63.85 27.35 -70.20
CA VAL A 26 62.54 27.96 -70.45
C VAL A 26 61.53 26.83 -70.71
N LYS A 27 61.08 26.16 -69.64
CA LYS A 27 59.77 25.50 -69.47
C LYS A 27 59.74 24.74 -68.15
N ALA A 28 58.56 24.65 -67.55
CA ALA A 28 58.28 23.67 -66.51
C ALA A 28 58.25 22.27 -67.16
N ASP A 29 59.29 21.48 -66.93
CA ASP A 29 59.43 20.14 -67.50
C ASP A 29 59.32 19.06 -66.40
N ALA A 30 58.95 17.84 -66.78
CA ALA A 30 59.04 16.69 -65.89
C ALA A 30 60.52 16.29 -65.72
N TRP A 31 61.02 16.28 -64.49
CA TRP A 31 62.31 15.69 -64.15
C TRP A 31 62.12 14.21 -63.84
N ASN A 32 62.68 13.35 -64.68
CA ASN A 32 62.52 11.89 -64.61
C ASN A 32 63.84 11.15 -64.32
N GLY A 33 64.88 11.87 -63.89
CA GLY A 33 66.25 11.35 -63.76
C GLY A 33 66.90 11.09 -65.12
N PHE A 34 67.78 11.97 -65.59
CA PHE A 34 68.48 11.78 -66.86
C PHE A 34 69.69 10.81 -66.69
N PHE A 35 69.83 9.89 -67.66
CA PHE A 35 70.82 8.81 -67.81
C PHE A 35 70.63 7.55 -66.93
N SER A 36 70.19 6.45 -67.57
CA SER A 36 70.22 5.03 -67.15
C SER A 36 69.77 4.67 -65.72
N GLY A 37 68.58 4.05 -65.58
CA GLY A 37 68.24 3.02 -64.57
C GLY A 37 68.53 3.23 -63.06
N GLN A 38 69.03 4.39 -62.66
CA GLN A 38 69.55 4.68 -61.32
C GLN A 38 69.04 6.05 -60.86
N PHE A 39 68.08 6.07 -59.95
CA PHE A 39 67.64 7.28 -59.25
C PHE A 39 68.65 7.73 -58.14
N THR A 40 69.83 7.09 -58.06
CA THR A 40 70.44 6.69 -56.79
C THR A 40 71.91 7.05 -56.58
N LEU A 41 72.50 7.93 -57.40
CA LEU A 41 73.82 8.47 -57.11
C LEU A 41 73.65 9.89 -56.56
N GLY A 42 74.35 10.24 -55.47
CA GLY A 42 74.26 11.56 -54.82
C GLY A 42 74.47 12.75 -55.78
N ILE A 43 75.10 12.50 -56.94
CA ILE A 43 75.29 13.46 -58.03
C ILE A 43 74.01 13.80 -58.84
N ASN A 44 73.00 12.92 -58.89
CA ASN A 44 71.76 13.14 -59.68
C ASN A 44 70.83 14.16 -59.03
N TRP A 45 71.00 14.36 -57.73
CA TRP A 45 70.35 15.42 -57.00
C TRP A 45 71.27 16.63 -56.83
N GLY A 46 72.60 16.52 -56.99
CA GLY A 46 73.58 17.62 -56.89
C GLY A 46 73.51 18.74 -57.96
N ASN A 47 74.06 19.91 -57.61
CA ASN A 47 73.93 21.26 -58.21
C ASN A 47 73.95 21.44 -59.76
N ALA A 48 74.27 20.44 -60.58
CA ALA A 48 74.37 20.60 -62.04
C ALA A 48 73.12 20.13 -62.83
N VAL A 49 72.26 19.27 -62.26
CA VAL A 49 71.14 18.59 -62.97
C VAL A 49 69.93 18.29 -62.08
N SER A 50 69.87 18.90 -60.89
CA SER A 50 68.76 18.77 -59.94
C SER A 50 67.44 19.34 -60.48
N PRO A 51 66.26 18.79 -60.10
CA PRO A 51 64.98 19.43 -60.39
C PRO A 51 64.92 20.81 -59.72
N GLY A 52 64.53 21.83 -60.49
CA GLY A 52 64.33 23.18 -60.00
C GLY A 52 62.93 23.41 -59.41
N PRO A 53 62.67 24.59 -58.83
CA PRO A 53 61.39 24.91 -58.18
C PRO A 53 60.15 24.83 -59.06
N THR A 54 60.30 24.86 -60.40
CA THR A 54 59.21 24.74 -61.37
C THR A 54 59.12 23.35 -62.01
N ASP A 55 59.99 22.41 -61.66
CA ASP A 55 60.02 21.07 -62.26
C ASP A 55 59.18 20.06 -61.44
N ALA A 56 58.52 19.13 -62.13
CA ALA A 56 57.82 18.01 -61.50
C ALA A 56 58.79 16.81 -61.35
N ALA A 57 59.11 16.41 -60.12
CA ALA A 57 59.98 15.26 -59.84
C ALA A 57 59.22 13.93 -60.00
N ASN A 58 59.28 13.33 -61.19
CA ASN A 58 58.57 12.12 -61.56
C ASN A 58 59.50 10.89 -61.53
N PHE A 59 59.35 10.04 -60.52
CA PHE A 59 59.97 8.71 -60.45
C PHE A 59 59.09 7.71 -61.23
N ASP A 60 59.06 7.87 -62.56
CA ASP A 60 58.19 7.17 -63.52
C ASP A 60 59.01 6.85 -64.78
N GLN A 61 59.57 5.63 -64.91
CA GLN A 61 60.25 5.20 -66.15
C GLN A 61 60.11 3.68 -66.43
N VAL A 62 60.16 3.37 -67.73
CA VAL A 62 59.67 2.14 -68.41
C VAL A 62 60.82 1.17 -68.80
N ALA A 63 61.99 1.22 -68.14
CA ALA A 63 63.17 0.35 -68.39
C ALA A 63 63.79 -0.13 -67.05
N PRO A 64 64.54 -1.26 -66.97
CA PRO A 64 64.77 -1.96 -65.70
C PRO A 64 65.45 -1.07 -64.65
N VAL A 65 64.74 -0.83 -63.53
CA VAL A 65 65.22 -0.09 -62.37
C VAL A 65 66.16 -1.00 -61.57
N ILE A 66 67.45 -0.63 -61.47
CA ILE A 66 68.46 -1.45 -60.80
C ILE A 66 68.65 -1.02 -59.33
N ASN A 67 68.29 0.23 -58.99
CA ASN A 67 68.37 0.76 -57.63
C ASN A 67 67.23 1.76 -57.37
N THR A 68 66.63 1.65 -56.18
CA THR A 68 65.39 2.33 -55.76
C THR A 68 65.61 3.31 -54.61
N SER A 69 66.86 3.53 -54.20
CA SER A 69 67.26 4.44 -53.11
C SER A 69 67.47 5.89 -53.58
N VAL A 70 66.66 6.82 -53.06
CA VAL A 70 66.75 8.26 -53.27
C VAL A 70 67.38 8.92 -52.04
N TYR A 71 68.38 9.76 -52.26
CA TYR A 71 69.14 10.41 -51.19
C TYR A 71 69.14 11.93 -51.35
N LEU A 72 68.66 12.65 -50.32
CA LEU A 72 68.63 14.11 -50.27
C LEU A 72 69.75 14.65 -49.37
N ASP A 73 70.75 15.24 -50.01
CA ASP A 73 71.97 15.76 -49.39
C ASP A 73 71.87 17.21 -48.90
N GLU A 74 71.03 18.02 -49.55
CA GLU A 74 70.69 19.41 -49.19
C GLU A 74 69.20 19.69 -49.39
N SER A 75 68.67 20.74 -48.75
CA SER A 75 67.25 21.11 -48.87
C SER A 75 66.93 21.66 -50.27
N ARG A 76 65.81 21.23 -50.85
CA ARG A 76 65.43 21.60 -52.24
C ARG A 76 63.95 21.88 -52.40
N THR A 77 63.61 22.64 -53.43
CA THR A 77 62.23 22.96 -53.81
C THR A 77 61.94 22.46 -55.21
N VAL A 78 60.80 21.77 -55.38
CA VAL A 78 60.28 21.28 -56.67
C VAL A 78 58.82 21.70 -56.84
N LEU A 79 58.29 21.65 -58.07
CA LEU A 79 56.88 21.98 -58.33
C LEU A 79 55.95 20.91 -57.76
N SER A 80 56.23 19.64 -58.04
CA SER A 80 55.43 18.49 -57.59
C SER A 80 56.31 17.24 -57.55
N MET A 81 55.80 16.16 -56.97
CA MET A 81 56.49 14.88 -56.96
C MET A 81 55.52 13.75 -57.31
N LYS A 82 55.96 12.78 -58.11
CA LYS A 82 55.18 11.59 -58.45
C LYS A 82 56.07 10.36 -58.33
N VAL A 83 55.64 9.33 -57.59
CA VAL A 83 56.31 8.04 -57.52
C VAL A 83 55.43 7.00 -58.18
N LEU A 84 55.85 6.47 -59.33
CA LEU A 84 55.19 5.36 -59.99
C LEU A 84 55.85 4.05 -59.58
N ARG A 85 55.06 3.13 -59.02
CA ARG A 85 55.52 1.78 -58.69
C ARG A 85 55.32 0.84 -59.88
N THR A 86 56.40 0.18 -60.27
CA THR A 86 56.47 -0.78 -61.38
C THR A 86 56.76 -2.18 -60.84
N SER A 87 56.14 -3.21 -61.43
CA SER A 87 56.38 -4.60 -61.02
C SER A 87 57.83 -5.04 -61.27
N GLY A 88 58.38 -5.85 -60.36
CA GLY A 88 59.77 -6.35 -60.40
C GLY A 88 60.82 -5.41 -59.80
N VAL A 89 60.41 -4.26 -59.26
CA VAL A 89 61.28 -3.23 -58.66
C VAL A 89 61.11 -3.23 -57.13
N GLY A 90 62.20 -3.30 -56.37
CA GLY A 90 62.18 -3.30 -54.89
C GLY A 90 61.60 -2.03 -54.26
N ASN A 91 61.60 -1.94 -52.92
CA ASN A 91 61.09 -0.77 -52.19
C ASN A 91 61.79 0.53 -52.62
N TYR A 92 61.03 1.59 -52.89
CA TYR A 92 61.61 2.92 -53.07
C TYR A 92 62.02 3.48 -51.71
N GLN A 93 63.31 3.77 -51.50
CA GLN A 93 63.84 4.20 -50.20
C GLN A 93 64.31 5.65 -50.26
N PHE A 94 63.61 6.55 -49.60
CA PHE A 94 63.98 7.96 -49.49
C PHE A 94 64.68 8.21 -48.16
N THR A 95 65.84 8.86 -48.21
CA THR A 95 66.68 9.20 -47.06
C THR A 95 67.24 10.61 -47.19
N GLN A 96 67.70 11.21 -46.09
CA GLN A 96 68.35 12.52 -46.10
C GLN A 96 69.58 12.56 -45.19
N THR A 97 70.46 13.55 -45.42
CA THR A 97 71.48 13.98 -44.47
C THR A 97 71.39 15.46 -44.16
N ASN A 98 72.09 15.88 -43.09
CA ASN A 98 72.18 17.29 -42.67
C ASN A 98 70.82 17.93 -42.37
N ASN A 99 69.80 17.15 -41.98
CA ASN A 99 68.44 17.60 -41.74
C ASN A 99 67.77 18.22 -42.97
N SER A 100 68.20 17.82 -44.17
CA SER A 100 67.69 18.35 -45.43
C SER A 100 66.20 18.07 -45.62
N VAL A 101 65.49 19.05 -46.18
CA VAL A 101 64.04 19.01 -46.42
C VAL A 101 63.74 19.18 -47.90
N LEU A 102 62.96 18.26 -48.46
CA LEU A 102 62.37 18.45 -49.78
C LEU A 102 61.06 19.22 -49.63
N THR A 103 60.88 20.27 -50.42
CA THR A 103 59.63 21.05 -50.48
C THR A 103 59.01 20.94 -51.87
N ALA A 104 57.90 20.23 -52.01
CA ALA A 104 57.09 20.24 -53.23
C ALA A 104 56.00 21.31 -53.09
N THR A 105 56.02 22.34 -53.95
CA THR A 105 55.11 23.49 -53.82
C THR A 105 53.64 23.16 -54.15
N ASN A 106 53.41 22.15 -55.01
CA ASN A 106 52.11 21.55 -55.29
C ASN A 106 52.01 20.15 -54.63
N ASN A 107 51.42 19.18 -55.33
CA ASN A 107 51.03 17.89 -54.79
C ASN A 107 52.11 16.80 -54.95
N LEU A 108 52.01 15.78 -54.10
CA LEU A 108 52.73 14.52 -54.19
C LEU A 108 51.77 13.39 -54.53
N HIS A 109 52.13 12.51 -55.47
CA HIS A 109 51.33 11.35 -55.85
C HIS A 109 52.16 10.06 -55.77
N ILE A 110 51.68 9.01 -55.08
CA ILE A 110 52.19 7.63 -55.23
C ILE A 110 51.16 6.84 -56.03
N VAL A 111 51.56 6.30 -57.18
CA VAL A 111 50.67 5.54 -58.08
C VAL A 111 51.30 4.18 -58.41
N SER A 112 50.49 3.21 -58.86
CA SER A 112 50.98 1.89 -59.28
C SER A 112 50.37 1.45 -60.61
N ASN A 113 51.12 0.65 -61.38
CA ASN A 113 50.68 0.07 -62.66
C ASN A 113 50.19 -1.40 -62.55
N GLY A 114 49.89 -1.88 -61.32
CA GLY A 114 49.46 -3.25 -61.04
C GLY A 114 50.61 -4.25 -60.83
N GLY A 115 50.41 -5.23 -59.94
CA GLY A 115 51.27 -6.41 -59.79
C GLY A 115 52.08 -6.58 -58.50
N ASP A 116 52.56 -5.52 -57.84
CA ASP A 116 53.51 -5.65 -56.70
C ASP A 116 53.15 -4.85 -55.43
N VAL A 117 53.62 -5.37 -54.28
CA VAL A 117 53.35 -4.92 -52.89
C VAL A 117 54.46 -4.04 -52.28
N ASN A 118 55.51 -3.71 -53.04
CA ASN A 118 56.69 -3.01 -52.50
C ASN A 118 56.38 -1.57 -52.05
N ALA A 119 56.90 -1.18 -50.88
CA ALA A 119 56.57 0.08 -50.23
C ALA A 119 57.42 1.25 -50.72
N VAL A 120 56.85 2.45 -50.68
CA VAL A 120 57.61 3.71 -50.65
C VAL A 120 57.99 3.97 -49.20
N GLN A 121 59.27 3.96 -48.89
CA GLN A 121 59.80 4.08 -47.53
C GLN A 121 60.49 5.42 -47.37
N PHE A 122 60.02 6.24 -46.43
CA PHE A 122 60.70 7.45 -45.98
C PHE A 122 61.44 7.12 -44.70
N ASN A 123 62.76 6.94 -44.79
CA ASN A 123 63.62 6.55 -43.68
C ASN A 123 64.42 7.78 -43.20
N GLY A 124 63.92 8.48 -42.19
CA GLY A 124 64.48 9.76 -41.71
C GLY A 124 64.31 10.93 -42.69
N PHE A 125 63.62 10.71 -43.81
CA PHE A 125 63.35 11.69 -44.85
C PHE A 125 62.39 12.78 -44.37
N ARG A 126 62.61 14.02 -44.81
CA ARG A 126 61.78 15.18 -44.45
C ARG A 126 61.16 15.79 -45.70
N LEU A 127 59.84 15.88 -45.72
CA LEU A 127 59.07 16.37 -46.86
C LEU A 127 58.02 17.38 -46.41
N ASN A 128 58.00 18.53 -47.10
CA ASN A 128 56.89 19.48 -47.10
C ASN A 128 56.18 19.40 -48.46
N THR A 129 54.86 19.24 -48.49
CA THR A 129 54.09 19.28 -49.76
C THR A 129 52.68 19.82 -49.57
N GLY A 130 51.97 20.08 -50.67
CA GLY A 130 50.55 20.45 -50.68
C GLY A 130 49.65 19.28 -50.31
N THR A 131 48.89 18.76 -51.27
CA THR A 131 48.11 17.53 -51.09
C THR A 131 48.96 16.32 -51.44
N PHE A 132 48.82 15.24 -50.66
CA PHE A 132 49.47 13.97 -50.92
C PHE A 132 48.42 12.89 -51.20
N GLU A 133 48.43 12.35 -52.41
CA GLU A 133 47.59 11.24 -52.82
C GLU A 133 48.37 9.92 -52.93
N ILE A 134 47.85 8.88 -52.30
CA ILE A 134 48.34 7.50 -52.39
C ILE A 134 47.26 6.72 -53.14
N GLY A 135 47.56 6.32 -54.38
CA GLY A 135 46.67 5.55 -55.25
C GLY A 135 46.51 4.10 -54.81
N THR A 136 45.81 3.30 -55.62
CA THR A 136 45.47 1.90 -55.31
C THR A 136 46.70 1.00 -55.30
N ASN A 137 46.62 -0.08 -54.49
CA ASN A 137 47.67 -1.07 -54.27
C ASN A 137 48.92 -0.52 -53.55
N CYS A 138 48.95 0.74 -53.10
CA CYS A 138 50.16 1.44 -52.68
C CYS A 138 50.43 1.43 -51.18
N THR A 139 51.68 1.18 -50.78
CA THR A 139 52.13 1.29 -49.38
C THR A 139 53.13 2.44 -49.21
N LEU A 140 52.86 3.33 -48.25
CA LEU A 140 53.80 4.34 -47.74
C LEU A 140 54.22 3.96 -46.32
N ALA A 141 55.52 3.81 -46.06
CA ALA A 141 56.06 3.59 -44.72
C ALA A 141 56.93 4.76 -44.29
N LEU A 142 56.59 5.40 -43.17
CA LEU A 142 57.36 6.47 -42.54
C LEU A 142 58.13 5.88 -41.35
N ASN A 143 59.46 5.89 -41.42
CA ASN A 143 60.34 5.25 -40.45
C ASN A 143 61.45 6.20 -39.98
N SER A 144 62.11 5.83 -38.88
CA SER A 144 63.41 6.38 -38.48
C SER A 144 63.43 7.91 -38.36
N ASN A 145 62.42 8.46 -37.67
CA ASN A 145 62.17 9.90 -37.47
C ASN A 145 61.90 10.67 -38.76
N ALA A 146 61.28 10.04 -39.76
CA ALA A 146 60.76 10.74 -40.93
C ALA A 146 59.73 11.80 -40.52
N ILE A 147 59.72 12.92 -41.25
CA ILE A 147 58.79 14.03 -41.02
C ILE A 147 58.08 14.34 -42.33
N LEU A 148 56.75 14.21 -42.33
CA LEU A 148 55.89 14.54 -43.45
C LEU A 148 54.94 15.65 -43.03
N ASN A 149 55.11 16.83 -43.61
CA ASN A 149 54.24 17.99 -43.37
C ASN A 149 53.47 18.33 -44.65
N LEU A 150 52.14 18.34 -44.56
CA LEU A 150 51.26 18.68 -45.66
C LEU A 150 50.57 20.00 -45.34
N THR A 151 50.57 20.97 -46.26
CA THR A 151 49.70 22.15 -46.13
C THR A 151 48.26 21.83 -46.53
N GLY A 152 48.06 20.80 -47.38
CA GLY A 152 46.77 20.29 -47.83
C GLY A 152 46.38 18.95 -47.20
N ASN A 153 45.66 18.13 -47.97
CA ASN A 153 45.08 16.86 -47.51
C ASN A 153 46.03 15.68 -47.75
N LEU A 154 45.81 14.60 -47.00
CA LEU A 154 46.36 13.27 -47.32
C LEU A 154 45.21 12.35 -47.73
N PHE A 155 45.32 11.71 -48.88
CA PHE A 155 44.35 10.72 -49.36
C PHE A 155 45.02 9.35 -49.55
N ALA A 156 44.49 8.32 -48.91
CA ALA A 156 44.78 6.92 -49.23
C ALA A 156 43.59 6.32 -49.98
N ASN A 157 43.79 5.94 -51.24
CA ASN A 157 42.73 5.48 -52.13
C ASN A 157 42.98 4.02 -52.52
N GLY A 158 42.31 3.08 -51.85
CA GLY A 158 42.37 1.65 -52.13
C GLY A 158 41.13 1.13 -52.88
N SER A 159 41.19 -0.14 -53.27
CA SER A 159 40.03 -0.92 -53.72
C SER A 159 40.13 -2.35 -53.19
N ALA A 160 39.04 -3.12 -53.22
CA ALA A 160 39.02 -4.47 -52.65
C ALA A 160 40.08 -5.42 -53.27
N ALA A 161 40.38 -5.25 -54.56
CA ALA A 161 41.41 -6.02 -55.25
C ALA A 161 42.82 -5.40 -55.14
N SER A 162 42.96 -4.20 -54.58
CA SER A 162 44.19 -3.40 -54.58
C SER A 162 44.20 -2.43 -53.39
N PRO A 163 44.43 -2.92 -52.17
CA PRO A 163 44.39 -2.11 -50.95
C PRO A 163 45.60 -1.18 -50.85
N SER A 164 45.48 -0.08 -50.10
CA SER A 164 46.57 0.88 -49.90
C SER A 164 46.83 1.12 -48.42
N THR A 165 48.09 1.24 -48.02
CA THR A 165 48.48 1.31 -46.61
C THR A 165 49.41 2.50 -46.35
N ILE A 166 49.21 3.15 -45.21
CA ILE A 166 50.12 4.13 -44.64
C ILE A 166 50.59 3.59 -43.29
N ASP A 167 51.87 3.30 -43.16
CA ASP A 167 52.49 2.89 -41.91
C ASP A 167 53.27 4.06 -41.34
N VAL A 168 52.83 4.59 -40.20
CA VAL A 168 53.53 5.61 -39.42
C VAL A 168 54.18 4.91 -38.23
N ASN A 169 55.47 4.58 -38.39
CA ASN A 169 56.28 3.94 -37.35
C ASN A 169 56.87 5.01 -36.44
N THR A 170 58.17 5.04 -36.18
CA THR A 170 58.83 6.15 -35.46
C THR A 170 58.92 7.41 -36.32
N ALA A 171 57.80 8.05 -36.62
CA ALA A 171 57.73 9.19 -37.55
C ALA A 171 56.59 10.15 -37.22
N SER A 172 56.65 11.35 -37.79
CA SER A 172 55.62 12.39 -37.66
C SER A 172 54.96 12.68 -39.00
N LEU A 173 53.64 12.54 -39.04
CA LEU A 173 52.78 12.92 -40.15
C LEU A 173 51.84 14.05 -39.70
N THR A 174 51.95 15.21 -40.33
CA THR A 174 51.09 16.37 -40.05
C THR A 174 50.41 16.85 -41.31
N SER A 175 49.09 17.00 -41.28
CA SER A 175 48.29 17.59 -42.36
C SER A 175 47.59 18.88 -41.91
N GLY A 176 47.76 19.94 -42.70
CA GLY A 176 47.01 21.20 -42.57
C GLY A 176 45.54 21.09 -43.01
N GLY A 177 45.19 20.01 -43.70
CA GLY A 177 43.83 19.67 -44.12
C GLY A 177 43.27 18.46 -43.37
N GLN A 178 42.66 17.54 -44.14
CA GLN A 178 42.18 16.25 -43.64
C GLN A 178 43.14 15.11 -44.00
N ILE A 179 43.13 14.06 -43.18
CA ILE A 179 43.66 12.74 -43.52
C ILE A 179 42.47 11.84 -43.84
N PHE A 180 42.35 11.40 -45.09
CA PHE A 180 41.27 10.56 -45.57
C PHE A 180 41.79 9.17 -45.93
N ILE A 181 41.25 8.16 -45.26
CA ILE A 181 41.54 6.73 -45.47
C ILE A 181 40.34 6.16 -46.21
N GLY A 182 40.50 5.95 -47.51
CA GLY A 182 39.48 5.43 -48.40
C GLY A 182 39.09 3.97 -48.12
N ALA A 183 38.13 3.47 -48.88
CA ALA A 183 37.70 2.09 -48.79
C ALA A 183 38.88 1.13 -49.09
N ASN A 184 39.02 0.06 -48.30
CA ASN A 184 40.12 -0.90 -48.42
C ASN A 184 41.51 -0.24 -48.29
N SER A 185 41.60 0.87 -47.56
CA SER A 185 42.86 1.49 -47.18
C SER A 185 43.10 1.39 -45.69
N ALA A 186 44.37 1.40 -45.28
CA ALA A 186 44.79 1.33 -43.90
C ALA A 186 45.69 2.50 -43.50
N LEU A 187 45.49 3.06 -42.32
CA LEU A 187 46.47 3.87 -41.61
C LEU A 187 46.87 3.16 -40.33
N ASN A 188 48.12 2.72 -40.24
CA ASN A 188 48.68 2.08 -39.05
C ASN A 188 49.61 3.08 -38.35
N VAL A 189 49.20 3.54 -37.17
CA VAL A 189 50.02 4.37 -36.29
C VAL A 189 50.65 3.46 -35.25
N ASN A 190 51.85 2.98 -35.56
CA ASN A 190 52.58 2.03 -34.73
C ASN A 190 53.33 2.75 -33.60
N ALA A 191 53.93 1.99 -32.68
CA ALA A 191 54.61 2.53 -31.51
C ALA A 191 55.68 3.60 -31.89
N GLY A 192 55.54 4.80 -31.31
CA GLY A 192 56.40 5.95 -31.60
C GLY A 192 55.94 6.83 -32.76
N GLY A 193 54.83 6.50 -33.41
CA GLY A 193 54.24 7.30 -34.48
C GLY A 193 53.38 8.44 -33.97
N PHE A 194 53.47 9.57 -34.64
CA PHE A 194 52.66 10.77 -34.39
C PHE A 194 51.89 11.14 -35.66
N VAL A 195 50.57 11.28 -35.52
CA VAL A 195 49.69 11.73 -36.60
C VAL A 195 48.89 12.93 -36.14
N SER A 196 48.86 13.97 -36.97
CA SER A 196 48.05 15.15 -36.74
C SER A 196 47.36 15.66 -38.00
N ALA A 197 46.11 16.11 -37.86
CA ALA A 197 45.35 16.78 -38.91
C ALA A 197 44.66 18.02 -38.35
N THR A 198 44.68 19.14 -39.07
CA THR A 198 44.04 20.37 -38.57
C THR A 198 42.52 20.31 -38.69
N GLN A 199 41.98 19.68 -39.74
CA GLN A 199 40.53 19.64 -40.00
C GLN A 199 39.88 18.32 -39.57
N ALA A 200 40.31 17.20 -40.16
CA ALA A 200 39.65 15.92 -39.90
C ALA A 200 40.56 14.71 -40.15
N ILE A 201 40.24 13.60 -39.49
CA ILE A 201 40.75 12.27 -39.82
C ILE A 201 39.55 11.39 -40.11
N SER A 202 39.43 10.95 -41.36
CA SER A 202 38.23 10.29 -41.88
C SER A 202 38.58 8.88 -42.37
N VAL A 203 37.94 7.86 -41.81
CA VAL A 203 38.01 6.46 -42.24
C VAL A 203 36.72 6.13 -42.99
N ALA A 204 36.81 5.94 -44.30
CA ALA A 204 35.67 5.57 -45.13
C ALA A 204 35.23 4.12 -44.87
N ALA A 205 34.04 3.75 -45.34
CA ALA A 205 33.54 2.38 -45.26
C ALA A 205 34.52 1.38 -45.88
N GLY A 206 34.85 0.31 -45.15
CA GLY A 206 35.86 -0.68 -45.54
C GLY A 206 37.32 -0.22 -45.38
N GLY A 207 37.58 1.01 -44.92
CA GLY A 207 38.91 1.44 -44.50
C GLY A 207 39.19 1.10 -43.02
N THR A 208 40.46 1.07 -42.64
CA THR A 208 40.90 0.74 -41.28
C THR A 208 41.92 1.75 -40.76
N MET A 209 41.79 2.16 -39.50
CA MET A 209 42.82 2.86 -38.76
C MET A 209 43.22 2.03 -37.55
N THR A 210 44.51 1.81 -37.36
CA THR A 210 45.07 1.12 -36.18
C THR A 210 45.92 2.11 -35.41
N HIS A 211 45.75 2.17 -34.09
CA HIS A 211 46.53 3.06 -33.22
C HIS A 211 47.12 2.29 -32.04
N ASP A 212 48.44 2.09 -32.09
CA ASP A 212 49.26 1.48 -31.04
C ASP A 212 50.41 2.41 -30.64
N SER A 213 50.12 3.71 -30.48
CA SER A 213 51.10 4.70 -30.08
C SER A 213 50.65 5.41 -28.80
N ASN A 214 51.59 5.66 -27.90
CA ASN A 214 51.36 6.50 -26.71
C ASN A 214 51.21 8.00 -27.06
N LEU A 215 51.48 8.37 -28.32
CA LEU A 215 51.32 9.73 -28.81
C LEU A 215 49.88 9.92 -29.31
N PHE A 216 49.27 11.02 -28.89
CA PHE A 216 47.88 11.35 -29.23
C PHE A 216 47.71 11.54 -30.73
N LEU A 217 46.62 10.97 -31.28
CA LEU A 217 46.07 11.41 -32.55
C LEU A 217 45.57 12.85 -32.39
N ASN A 218 46.35 13.81 -32.89
CA ASN A 218 46.11 15.22 -32.61
C ASN A 218 45.28 15.88 -33.72
N ILE A 219 44.12 16.40 -33.36
CA ILE A 219 43.27 17.15 -34.28
C ILE A 219 43.21 18.62 -33.87
N GLY A 220 43.22 19.50 -34.87
CA GLY A 220 43.03 20.94 -34.66
C GLY A 220 41.76 21.26 -33.88
N ASN A 221 41.72 22.45 -33.27
CA ASN A 221 40.52 22.89 -32.55
C ASN A 221 39.30 22.88 -33.47
N ASN A 222 38.17 22.37 -32.98
CA ASN A 222 36.93 22.15 -33.74
C ASN A 222 37.00 21.09 -34.86
N GLY A 223 38.12 20.37 -35.00
CA GLY A 223 38.23 19.28 -35.97
C GLY A 223 37.55 17.98 -35.53
N SER A 224 37.51 17.01 -36.44
CA SER A 224 36.72 15.77 -36.27
C SER A 224 37.49 14.48 -36.61
N ILE A 225 37.21 13.40 -35.88
CA ILE A 225 37.47 12.02 -36.31
C ILE A 225 36.17 11.46 -36.86
N ASN A 226 36.16 10.99 -38.11
CA ASN A 226 34.98 10.45 -38.78
C ASN A 226 35.20 8.98 -39.13
N ILE A 227 34.52 8.05 -38.47
CA ILE A 227 34.69 6.60 -38.65
C ILE A 227 33.46 6.03 -39.32
N SER A 228 33.58 5.68 -40.60
CA SER A 228 32.60 4.87 -41.35
C SER A 228 33.14 3.46 -41.66
N GLY A 229 34.45 3.24 -41.48
CA GLY A 229 35.12 1.93 -41.49
C GLY A 229 35.47 1.48 -40.07
N GLN A 230 36.69 0.99 -39.86
CA GLN A 230 37.12 0.47 -38.55
C GLN A 230 38.23 1.32 -37.93
N TRP A 231 38.15 1.57 -36.63
CA TRP A 231 39.25 2.10 -35.82
C TRP A 231 39.57 1.13 -34.68
N VAL A 232 40.79 0.61 -34.65
CA VAL A 232 41.30 -0.26 -33.59
C VAL A 232 42.29 0.52 -32.73
N LEU A 233 41.99 0.65 -31.44
CA LEU A 233 42.84 1.27 -30.44
C LEU A 233 43.43 0.20 -29.52
N PHE A 234 44.75 0.09 -29.51
CA PHE A 234 45.48 -0.78 -28.59
C PHE A 234 45.93 -0.06 -27.31
N LYS A 235 45.72 1.25 -27.25
CA LYS A 235 46.08 2.15 -26.15
C LYS A 235 44.90 3.03 -25.76
N ASP A 236 45.05 3.64 -24.60
CA ASP A 236 44.10 4.61 -24.07
C ASP A 236 44.01 5.86 -24.95
N TYR A 237 42.78 6.34 -25.18
CA TYR A 237 42.55 7.57 -25.93
C TYR A 237 41.60 8.49 -25.18
N SER A 238 41.94 9.77 -25.16
CA SER A 238 41.12 10.84 -24.59
C SER A 238 40.84 11.87 -25.66
N LEU A 239 39.58 12.01 -26.06
CA LEU A 239 39.14 13.04 -26.99
C LEU A 239 39.25 14.40 -26.31
N PRO A 240 40.12 15.32 -26.75
CA PRO A 240 40.30 16.57 -26.02
C PRO A 240 39.13 17.54 -26.24
N GLY A 241 39.02 18.57 -25.39
CA GLY A 241 37.96 19.58 -25.49
C GLY A 241 38.00 20.36 -26.81
N THR A 242 36.81 20.69 -27.33
CA THR A 242 36.50 21.29 -28.66
C THR A 242 36.53 20.35 -29.86
N ARG A 243 36.84 19.05 -29.70
CA ARG A 243 36.96 18.10 -30.82
C ARG A 243 35.75 17.18 -30.90
N LYS A 244 35.55 16.59 -32.08
CA LYS A 244 34.40 15.74 -32.39
C LYS A 244 34.84 14.34 -32.80
N LEU A 245 34.12 13.32 -32.35
CA LEU A 245 34.26 11.94 -32.77
C LEU A 245 32.92 11.45 -33.31
N PHE A 246 32.88 11.14 -34.60
CA PHE A 246 31.69 10.63 -35.27
C PHE A 246 31.92 9.19 -35.70
N VAL A 247 31.05 8.29 -35.27
CA VAL A 247 30.98 6.90 -35.73
C VAL A 247 29.71 6.79 -36.55
N ASN A 248 29.87 6.77 -37.87
CA ASN A 248 28.77 6.76 -38.82
C ASN A 248 28.27 5.33 -39.06
N ALA A 249 27.18 5.19 -39.82
CA ALA A 249 26.60 3.89 -40.17
C ALA A 249 27.65 2.91 -40.72
N GLY A 250 27.65 1.68 -40.19
CA GLY A 250 28.64 0.64 -40.49
C GLY A 250 30.03 0.84 -39.86
N GLY A 251 30.31 2.00 -39.26
CA GLY A 251 31.56 2.31 -38.62
C GLY A 251 31.73 1.60 -37.27
N SER A 252 32.96 1.21 -36.92
CA SER A 252 33.24 0.52 -35.66
C SER A 252 34.53 0.99 -34.99
N ILE A 253 34.45 1.20 -33.67
CA ILE A 253 35.62 1.44 -32.81
C ILE A 253 35.80 0.24 -31.87
N TYR A 254 37.01 -0.30 -31.82
CA TYR A 254 37.40 -1.35 -30.89
C TYR A 254 38.59 -0.87 -30.07
N SER A 255 38.45 -0.80 -28.75
CA SER A 255 39.52 -0.35 -27.85
C SER A 255 39.82 -1.38 -26.76
N THR A 256 41.09 -1.77 -26.64
CA THR A 256 41.56 -2.58 -25.50
C THR A 256 41.79 -1.73 -24.23
N GLY A 257 41.90 -0.41 -24.37
CA GLY A 257 42.07 0.57 -23.29
C GLY A 257 40.79 1.36 -23.00
N PHE A 258 40.89 2.55 -22.42
CA PHE A 258 39.77 3.48 -22.25
C PHE A 258 39.56 4.38 -23.47
N LEU A 259 38.33 4.87 -23.64
CA LEU A 259 37.96 5.85 -24.67
C LEU A 259 37.23 7.02 -24.01
N ASP A 260 37.98 7.98 -23.50
CA ASP A 260 37.43 9.10 -22.77
C ASP A 260 36.91 10.19 -23.71
N VAL A 261 35.81 10.83 -23.30
CA VAL A 261 35.31 12.06 -23.91
C VAL A 261 35.61 13.19 -22.96
N VAL A 262 36.65 13.97 -23.29
CA VAL A 262 37.28 14.96 -22.41
C VAL A 262 37.79 14.33 -21.10
N GLY A 263 38.68 13.36 -21.23
CA GLY A 263 39.40 12.73 -20.12
C GLY A 263 40.57 13.56 -19.57
N GLY A 264 40.73 14.82 -20.00
CA GLY A 264 41.74 15.76 -19.51
C GLY A 264 41.62 17.13 -20.18
N GLY A 265 41.80 18.22 -19.42
CA GLY A 265 41.68 19.61 -19.91
C GLY A 265 40.24 20.19 -19.82
N SER A 266 40.04 21.38 -20.41
CA SER A 266 38.75 22.11 -20.41
C SER A 266 38.11 22.16 -21.80
N GLY A 267 36.81 22.47 -21.84
CA GLY A 267 36.05 22.62 -23.09
C GLY A 267 35.15 21.42 -23.41
N THR A 268 34.46 21.50 -24.55
CA THR A 268 33.41 20.55 -24.94
C THR A 268 33.89 19.52 -25.96
N GLY A 269 33.94 18.25 -25.61
CA GLY A 269 34.12 17.15 -26.55
C GLY A 269 32.77 16.57 -26.96
N THR A 270 32.61 16.25 -28.24
CA THR A 270 31.37 15.67 -28.78
C THR A 270 31.63 14.29 -29.35
N MET A 271 30.85 13.29 -28.92
CA MET A 271 30.82 11.97 -29.54
C MET A 271 29.41 11.67 -30.08
N LEU A 272 29.33 11.27 -31.35
CA LEU A 272 28.08 10.83 -31.98
C LEU A 272 28.30 9.43 -32.58
N VAL A 273 27.48 8.47 -32.16
CA VAL A 273 27.44 7.11 -32.73
C VAL A 273 26.08 6.94 -33.39
N ASP A 274 26.06 7.04 -34.71
CA ASP A 274 24.84 7.22 -35.49
C ASP A 274 24.73 6.24 -36.65
N GLY A 275 23.59 5.54 -36.71
CA GLY A 275 23.21 4.68 -37.82
C GLY A 275 23.35 3.18 -37.54
N ALA A 276 22.71 2.38 -38.39
CA ALA A 276 22.75 0.93 -38.28
C ALA A 276 24.18 0.40 -38.43
N GLY A 277 24.57 -0.52 -37.55
CA GLY A 277 25.92 -1.09 -37.52
C GLY A 277 27.00 -0.17 -36.95
N ALA A 278 26.69 1.09 -36.62
CA ALA A 278 27.61 1.97 -35.89
C ALA A 278 27.84 1.42 -34.48
N ASN A 279 29.09 1.17 -34.10
CA ASN A 279 29.39 0.45 -32.86
C ASN A 279 30.69 0.93 -32.18
N VAL A 280 30.66 1.07 -30.86
CA VAL A 280 31.82 1.39 -30.03
C VAL A 280 31.98 0.33 -28.95
N GLN A 281 33.11 -0.36 -28.95
CA GLN A 281 33.44 -1.40 -27.97
C GLN A 281 34.73 -1.05 -27.24
N VAL A 282 34.68 -0.99 -25.92
CA VAL A 282 35.79 -0.50 -25.08
C VAL A 282 36.07 -1.49 -23.95
N GLY A 283 37.36 -1.67 -23.63
CA GLY A 283 37.84 -2.61 -22.62
C GLY A 283 37.83 -4.08 -23.07
N ILE A 284 37.96 -4.34 -24.37
CA ILE A 284 38.10 -5.71 -24.89
C ILE A 284 39.43 -6.31 -24.40
N GLY A 285 39.40 -7.38 -23.61
CA GLY A 285 40.61 -8.07 -23.09
C GLY A 285 40.89 -7.92 -21.58
N GLY A 286 40.05 -7.24 -20.81
CA GLY A 286 39.98 -7.40 -19.34
C GLY A 286 40.94 -6.57 -18.47
N ALA A 287 41.77 -5.68 -19.04
CA ALA A 287 42.79 -4.93 -18.30
C ALA A 287 42.64 -3.39 -18.31
N ALA A 288 41.56 -2.84 -18.87
CA ALA A 288 41.40 -1.39 -19.01
C ALA A 288 40.89 -0.71 -17.74
N SER A 289 41.40 0.50 -17.47
CA SER A 289 40.78 1.47 -16.57
C SER A 289 39.38 1.86 -17.04
N GLN A 290 38.58 2.45 -16.16
CA GLN A 290 37.23 2.91 -16.49
C GLN A 290 37.25 4.05 -17.51
N THR A 291 36.34 3.99 -18.48
CA THR A 291 36.10 5.10 -19.39
C THR A 291 35.37 6.22 -18.66
N SER A 292 35.79 7.46 -18.90
CA SER A 292 35.20 8.66 -18.34
C SER A 292 34.65 9.59 -19.42
N TRP A 293 33.38 9.98 -19.27
CA TRP A 293 32.78 11.08 -20.00
C TRP A 293 32.77 12.31 -19.11
N SER A 294 33.72 13.21 -19.36
CA SER A 294 33.95 14.46 -18.65
C SER A 294 34.30 14.26 -17.16
N ASN A 295 35.60 14.18 -16.86
CA ASN A 295 36.11 13.84 -15.52
C ASN A 295 36.72 15.03 -14.74
N PHE A 296 36.66 16.26 -15.23
CA PHE A 296 37.33 17.41 -14.58
C PHE A 296 36.48 18.67 -14.59
N ALA A 297 36.69 19.57 -13.63
CA ALA A 297 36.02 20.87 -13.63
C ALA A 297 36.28 21.64 -14.94
N GLY A 298 35.22 22.17 -15.55
CA GLY A 298 35.30 22.89 -16.83
C GLY A 298 35.38 22.00 -18.08
N SER A 299 35.36 20.67 -17.93
CA SER A 299 35.15 19.74 -19.05
C SER A 299 33.66 19.50 -19.31
N ILE A 300 33.30 19.37 -20.59
CA ILE A 300 31.94 19.01 -21.03
C ILE A 300 32.02 17.86 -22.01
N ALA A 301 31.29 16.77 -21.77
CA ALA A 301 31.12 15.66 -22.70
C ALA A 301 29.68 15.64 -23.24
N ASP A 302 29.50 15.90 -24.52
CA ASP A 302 28.22 15.73 -25.22
C ASP A 302 28.26 14.42 -26.02
N VAL A 303 27.54 13.39 -25.56
CA VAL A 303 27.56 12.04 -26.13
C VAL A 303 26.17 11.65 -26.63
N THR A 304 26.04 11.26 -27.88
CA THR A 304 24.78 10.83 -28.47
C THR A 304 24.91 9.48 -29.17
N PHE A 305 23.95 8.58 -28.92
CA PHE A 305 23.75 7.36 -29.70
C PHE A 305 22.39 7.44 -30.39
N SER A 306 22.33 7.20 -31.69
CA SER A 306 21.11 7.37 -32.49
C SER A 306 21.01 6.37 -33.65
N ASN A 307 19.79 6.21 -34.18
CA ASN A 307 19.48 5.45 -35.40
C ASN A 307 20.08 4.02 -35.43
N GLY A 308 20.11 3.33 -34.29
CA GLY A 308 20.66 1.97 -34.18
C GLY A 308 22.09 1.88 -33.62
N GLY A 309 22.76 3.00 -33.36
CA GLY A 309 24.12 3.03 -32.83
C GLY A 309 24.27 2.33 -31.47
N GLN A 310 25.35 1.57 -31.28
CA GLN A 310 25.60 0.76 -30.09
C GLN A 310 26.90 1.14 -29.38
N GLY A 311 26.88 1.10 -28.04
CA GLY A 311 28.05 1.26 -27.19
C GLY A 311 28.15 0.14 -26.16
N ALA A 312 29.30 -0.49 -26.03
CA ALA A 312 29.59 -1.52 -25.04
C ALA A 312 30.89 -1.22 -24.28
N TYR A 313 30.78 -1.00 -22.96
CA TYR A 313 31.89 -0.63 -22.08
C TYR A 313 32.14 -1.73 -21.05
N SER A 314 33.19 -2.51 -21.26
CA SER A 314 33.47 -3.72 -20.46
C SER A 314 34.18 -3.42 -19.14
N SER A 315 35.05 -2.39 -19.10
CA SER A 315 35.76 -1.98 -17.87
C SER A 315 34.91 -1.14 -16.90
N GLY A 316 33.81 -0.59 -17.38
CA GLY A 316 32.93 0.33 -16.65
C GLY A 316 32.89 1.72 -17.29
N LEU A 317 31.97 2.56 -16.81
CA LEU A 317 31.72 3.87 -17.39
C LEU A 317 31.34 4.88 -16.30
N ASP A 318 32.11 5.97 -16.23
CA ASP A 318 31.88 7.11 -15.34
C ASP A 318 31.38 8.31 -16.17
N ILE A 319 30.22 8.86 -15.79
CA ILE A 319 29.54 9.95 -16.49
C ILE A 319 29.43 11.14 -15.53
N GLY A 320 30.28 12.16 -15.70
CA GLY A 320 30.23 13.39 -14.90
C GLY A 320 30.57 13.23 -13.40
N GLN A 321 31.54 12.37 -13.05
CA GLN A 321 31.86 12.05 -11.63
C GLN A 321 32.62 13.17 -10.89
N ASN A 322 33.77 13.64 -11.42
CA ASN A 322 34.75 14.44 -10.67
C ASN A 322 34.72 15.94 -11.03
N GLY A 323 33.52 16.56 -11.06
CA GLY A 323 33.34 18.01 -11.29
C GLY A 323 33.08 18.43 -12.74
N GLY A 324 33.15 17.48 -13.68
CA GLY A 324 32.81 17.72 -15.09
C GLY A 324 31.31 17.67 -15.39
N THR A 325 30.91 18.14 -16.57
CA THR A 325 29.52 18.08 -17.07
C THR A 325 29.37 17.07 -18.19
N ALA A 326 28.49 16.09 -18.06
CA ALA A 326 28.17 15.14 -19.12
C ALA A 326 26.70 15.25 -19.56
N ARG A 327 26.46 15.27 -20.88
CA ARG A 327 25.14 15.21 -21.49
C ARG A 327 25.07 13.99 -22.41
N VAL A 328 24.21 13.05 -22.07
CA VAL A 328 24.08 11.77 -22.78
C VAL A 328 22.69 11.64 -23.36
N ASN A 329 22.60 11.42 -24.67
CA ASN A 329 21.33 11.21 -25.36
C ASN A 329 21.32 9.84 -26.04
N LEU A 330 20.40 8.96 -25.61
CA LEU A 330 20.15 7.69 -26.26
C LEU A 330 18.82 7.78 -27.02
N GLN A 331 18.89 7.73 -28.34
CA GLN A 331 17.76 7.94 -29.25
C GLN A 331 17.30 6.62 -29.91
N SER A 332 16.30 6.70 -30.80
CA SER A 332 15.58 5.53 -31.31
C SER A 332 16.49 4.41 -31.83
N GLY A 333 16.27 3.19 -31.33
CA GLY A 333 16.98 1.97 -31.73
C GLY A 333 18.41 1.85 -31.20
N SER A 334 18.93 2.87 -30.50
CA SER A 334 20.29 2.87 -29.99
C SER A 334 20.42 2.10 -28.66
N GLY A 335 21.64 1.72 -28.30
CA GLY A 335 21.91 0.99 -27.07
C GLY A 335 23.23 1.34 -26.41
N LEU A 336 23.23 1.38 -25.08
CA LEU A 336 24.41 1.54 -24.24
C LEU A 336 24.43 0.42 -23.20
N SER A 337 25.48 -0.39 -23.21
CA SER A 337 25.68 -1.50 -22.28
C SER A 337 26.98 -1.32 -21.49
N VAL A 338 26.90 -1.46 -20.16
CA VAL A 338 28.05 -1.35 -19.26
C VAL A 338 28.18 -2.66 -18.47
N ALA A 339 29.30 -3.36 -18.62
CA ALA A 339 29.46 -4.69 -18.03
C ALA A 339 29.82 -4.65 -16.54
N ASN A 340 30.72 -3.75 -16.17
CA ASN A 340 31.16 -3.53 -14.80
C ASN A 340 30.33 -2.39 -14.15
N THR A 341 30.94 -1.52 -13.37
CA THR A 341 30.24 -0.40 -12.73
C THR A 341 29.86 0.70 -13.74
N LEU A 342 28.59 1.13 -13.70
CA LEU A 342 28.14 2.41 -14.27
C LEU A 342 28.02 3.44 -13.14
N ARG A 343 28.71 4.58 -13.24
CA ARG A 343 28.49 5.69 -12.31
C ARG A 343 28.07 6.96 -13.04
N VAL A 344 27.04 7.63 -12.54
CA VAL A 344 26.46 8.84 -13.15
C VAL A 344 26.36 9.95 -12.10
N GLY A 345 26.84 11.15 -12.40
CA GLY A 345 26.86 12.29 -11.47
C GLY A 345 27.89 12.15 -10.35
N GLY A 346 27.88 12.99 -9.33
CA GLY A 346 28.84 12.97 -8.22
C GLY A 346 29.20 14.37 -7.76
N LEU A 347 30.48 14.71 -7.81
CA LEU A 347 30.94 16.10 -7.68
C LEU A 347 30.63 16.92 -8.95
N GLY A 348 30.46 16.25 -10.10
CA GLY A 348 30.07 16.85 -11.37
C GLY A 348 28.56 16.87 -11.61
N VAL A 349 28.16 17.13 -12.85
CA VAL A 349 26.76 17.14 -13.31
C VAL A 349 26.59 16.16 -14.47
N ALA A 350 25.60 15.28 -14.38
CA ALA A 350 25.28 14.36 -15.47
C ALA A 350 23.81 14.46 -15.83
N THR A 351 23.54 14.71 -17.11
CA THR A 351 22.20 14.66 -17.69
C THR A 351 22.14 13.51 -18.68
N MET A 352 21.12 12.66 -18.57
CA MET A 352 20.91 11.54 -19.47
C MET A 352 19.46 11.51 -19.93
N THR A 353 19.24 11.51 -21.24
CA THR A 353 17.91 11.36 -21.85
C THR A 353 17.88 10.04 -22.62
N ILE A 354 16.88 9.21 -22.32
CA ILE A 354 16.66 7.92 -22.96
C ILE A 354 15.29 7.99 -23.65
N GLY A 355 15.28 8.10 -24.97
CA GLY A 355 14.09 8.00 -25.80
C GLY A 355 13.70 6.55 -26.04
N ASN A 356 13.44 6.16 -27.29
CA ASN A 356 13.20 4.75 -27.66
C ASN A 356 14.51 3.94 -27.77
N ALA A 357 15.31 3.95 -26.71
CA ALA A 357 16.64 3.35 -26.66
C ALA A 357 16.78 2.38 -25.48
N ARG A 358 17.92 1.70 -25.41
CA ARG A 358 18.24 0.79 -24.31
C ARG A 358 19.48 1.23 -23.53
N LEU A 359 19.34 1.48 -22.23
CA LEU A 359 20.46 1.48 -21.29
C LEU A 359 20.51 0.13 -20.58
N THR A 360 21.68 -0.47 -20.42
CA THR A 360 21.84 -1.74 -19.70
C THR A 360 23.08 -1.70 -18.82
N ALA A 361 22.88 -1.85 -17.52
CA ALA A 361 23.94 -2.01 -16.54
C ALA A 361 23.97 -3.47 -16.10
N ASN A 362 24.98 -4.22 -16.56
CA ASN A 362 25.16 -5.62 -16.17
C ASN A 362 25.82 -5.75 -14.79
N GLY A 363 26.68 -4.80 -14.45
CA GLY A 363 27.24 -4.64 -13.11
C GLY A 363 26.46 -3.59 -12.30
N PRO A 364 27.00 -3.20 -11.12
CA PRO A 364 26.36 -2.20 -10.26
C PRO A 364 26.21 -0.84 -10.95
N ALA A 365 25.08 -0.18 -10.74
CA ALA A 365 24.83 1.19 -11.21
C ALA A 365 24.69 2.16 -10.03
N VAL A 366 25.43 3.27 -10.05
CA VAL A 366 25.36 4.31 -9.01
C VAL A 366 25.05 5.66 -9.64
N PHE A 367 23.90 6.21 -9.32
CA PHE A 367 23.48 7.56 -9.67
C PHE A 367 23.72 8.45 -8.44
N GLY A 368 24.83 9.20 -8.48
CA GLY A 368 25.27 10.11 -7.44
C GLY A 368 24.54 11.46 -7.48
N ASN A 369 25.02 12.39 -6.66
CA ASN A 369 24.50 13.77 -6.63
C ASN A 369 24.54 14.41 -8.05
N ASN A 370 23.55 15.25 -8.38
CA ASN A 370 23.39 15.88 -9.70
C ASN A 370 23.25 14.93 -10.91
N ALA A 371 22.98 13.63 -10.69
CA ALA A 371 22.58 12.72 -11.76
C ALA A 371 21.11 12.96 -12.11
N ASN A 372 20.85 13.44 -13.33
CA ASN A 372 19.51 13.74 -13.83
C ASN A 372 19.19 12.85 -15.03
N VAL A 373 18.42 11.79 -14.80
CA VAL A 373 18.03 10.82 -15.83
C VAL A 373 16.57 11.03 -16.21
N THR A 374 16.28 11.08 -17.51
CA THR A 374 14.92 11.15 -18.06
C THR A 374 14.68 9.96 -18.98
N LEU A 375 13.68 9.14 -18.66
CA LEU A 375 13.26 8.00 -19.48
C LEU A 375 11.94 8.37 -20.17
N GLN A 376 12.00 8.61 -21.47
CA GLN A 376 10.89 9.04 -22.33
C GLN A 376 10.35 7.93 -23.23
N GLY A 377 10.98 6.75 -23.23
CA GLY A 377 10.62 5.57 -24.02
C GLY A 377 11.60 4.43 -23.75
N GLY A 378 11.55 3.35 -24.55
CA GLY A 378 12.57 2.30 -24.49
C GLY A 378 12.70 1.60 -23.13
N SER A 379 13.95 1.32 -22.70
CA SER A 379 14.20 0.62 -21.43
C SER A 379 15.51 0.99 -20.72
N ILE A 380 15.51 0.95 -19.39
CA ILE A 380 16.69 0.84 -18.53
C ILE A 380 16.68 -0.55 -17.90
N ASN A 381 17.72 -1.34 -18.14
CA ASN A 381 17.85 -2.69 -17.59
C ASN A 381 18.97 -2.73 -16.54
N PHE A 382 18.61 -2.99 -15.29
CA PHE A 382 19.53 -3.21 -14.18
C PHE A 382 19.67 -4.71 -13.93
N ASN A 383 20.72 -5.32 -14.49
CA ASN A 383 21.06 -6.71 -14.20
C ASN A 383 22.00 -6.84 -12.97
N GLY A 384 22.61 -5.73 -12.54
CA GLY A 384 23.22 -5.55 -11.23
C GLY A 384 22.37 -4.68 -10.29
N ASP A 385 22.84 -4.47 -9.06
CA ASP A 385 22.18 -3.55 -8.12
C ASP A 385 22.28 -2.10 -8.60
N ALA A 386 21.22 -1.32 -8.39
CA ALA A 386 21.18 0.10 -8.77
C ALA A 386 20.95 0.96 -7.53
N THR A 387 21.72 2.04 -7.37
CA THR A 387 21.56 2.99 -6.26
C THR A 387 21.39 4.42 -6.77
N PHE A 388 20.32 5.09 -6.36
CA PHE A 388 20.06 6.51 -6.55
C PHE A 388 20.31 7.24 -5.22
N SER A 389 21.44 7.93 -5.12
CA SER A 389 21.89 8.64 -3.92
C SER A 389 21.24 10.03 -3.78
N THR A 390 21.47 10.70 -2.64
CA THR A 390 21.02 12.07 -2.40
C THR A 390 21.38 13.01 -3.55
N GLY A 391 20.37 13.75 -4.04
CA GLY A 391 20.51 14.69 -5.16
C GLY A 391 20.44 14.07 -6.57
N SER A 392 20.29 12.74 -6.68
CA SER A 392 19.99 12.07 -7.94
C SER A 392 18.48 12.09 -8.25
N LYS A 393 18.15 12.11 -9.54
CA LYS A 393 16.77 12.10 -10.04
C LYS A 393 16.60 11.15 -11.22
N LEU A 394 15.54 10.35 -11.20
CA LEU A 394 14.98 9.68 -12.37
C LEU A 394 13.56 10.22 -12.64
N THR A 395 13.37 10.82 -13.81
CA THR A 395 12.05 11.19 -14.32
C THR A 395 11.62 10.14 -15.34
N TRP A 396 10.73 9.24 -14.94
CA TRP A 396 10.27 8.13 -15.78
C TRP A 396 8.91 8.49 -16.35
N THR A 397 8.84 8.97 -17.61
CA THR A 397 7.59 9.40 -18.24
C THR A 397 6.98 8.34 -19.16
N SER A 398 7.81 7.46 -19.74
CA SER A 398 7.39 6.30 -20.53
C SER A 398 8.52 5.25 -20.57
N GLY A 399 8.33 4.13 -21.27
CA GLY A 399 9.31 3.03 -21.30
C GLY A 399 9.31 2.18 -20.05
N SER A 400 10.33 1.33 -19.88
CA SER A 400 10.42 0.33 -18.81
C SER A 400 11.73 0.43 -18.01
N VAL A 401 11.63 0.36 -16.68
CA VAL A 401 12.79 0.13 -15.80
C VAL A 401 12.71 -1.30 -15.30
N ASN A 402 13.63 -2.12 -15.78
CA ASN A 402 13.66 -3.56 -15.48
C ASN A 402 14.75 -3.85 -14.45
N ILE A 403 14.38 -4.53 -13.38
CA ILE A 403 15.28 -4.94 -12.30
C ILE A 403 15.35 -6.46 -12.35
N ALA A 404 16.55 -7.02 -12.54
CA ALA A 404 16.71 -8.47 -12.59
C ALA A 404 16.38 -9.12 -11.24
N GLY A 405 15.94 -10.38 -11.28
CA GLY A 405 15.64 -11.15 -10.08
C GLY A 405 16.84 -11.26 -9.14
N GLY A 406 16.60 -11.10 -7.83
CA GLY A 406 17.62 -11.08 -6.80
C GLY A 406 18.44 -9.78 -6.73
N LYS A 407 18.06 -8.72 -7.47
CA LYS A 407 18.71 -7.41 -7.44
C LYS A 407 17.89 -6.35 -6.73
N THR A 408 18.59 -5.33 -6.23
CA THR A 408 18.01 -4.22 -5.49
C THR A 408 18.08 -2.93 -6.29
N PHE A 409 16.92 -2.27 -6.41
CA PHE A 409 16.78 -0.89 -6.84
C PHE A 409 16.65 -0.01 -5.58
N ASN A 410 17.78 0.55 -5.17
CA ASN A 410 17.93 1.33 -3.94
C ASN A 410 17.82 2.83 -4.22
N VAL A 411 16.90 3.52 -3.57
CA VAL A 411 16.75 4.97 -3.60
C VAL A 411 17.15 5.51 -2.23
N ALA A 412 18.43 5.87 -2.09
CA ALA A 412 19.05 6.31 -0.85
C ALA A 412 19.19 7.84 -0.84
N GLY A 413 18.09 8.54 -0.54
CA GLY A 413 17.99 10.00 -0.61
C GLY A 413 17.73 10.58 -2.01
N GLY A 414 17.75 9.74 -3.06
CA GLY A 414 17.37 10.12 -4.43
C GLY A 414 15.86 10.32 -4.62
N THR A 415 15.46 10.79 -5.81
CA THR A 415 14.06 10.98 -6.19
C THR A 415 13.73 10.28 -7.50
N ILE A 416 12.72 9.40 -7.47
CA ILE A 416 12.15 8.74 -8.64
C ILE A 416 10.72 9.27 -8.83
N THR A 417 10.40 9.75 -10.02
CA THR A 417 9.03 10.10 -10.42
C THR A 417 8.57 9.06 -11.44
N GLY A 418 7.50 8.34 -11.12
CA GLY A 418 7.11 7.08 -11.76
C GLY A 418 6.38 7.20 -13.12
N PRO A 419 6.27 6.07 -13.85
CA PRO A 419 5.84 5.98 -15.25
C PRO A 419 4.34 6.02 -15.51
N GLY A 420 3.54 6.19 -14.46
CA GLY A 420 2.17 5.70 -14.47
C GLY A 420 2.11 4.21 -14.11
N SER A 421 1.43 3.42 -14.92
CA SER A 421 1.00 2.05 -14.60
C SER A 421 2.09 0.99 -14.79
N THR A 422 2.56 0.34 -13.72
CA THR A 422 3.64 -0.67 -13.80
C THR A 422 3.59 -1.71 -12.67
N ALA A 423 4.42 -2.75 -12.76
CA ALA A 423 4.61 -3.75 -11.71
C ALA A 423 6.10 -4.01 -11.43
N LEU A 424 6.42 -4.48 -10.23
CA LEU A 424 7.76 -4.95 -9.87
C LEU A 424 8.04 -6.33 -10.49
N GLY A 425 9.21 -6.48 -11.11
CA GLY A 425 9.66 -7.74 -11.70
C GLY A 425 9.90 -8.85 -10.67
N ASN A 426 9.86 -10.11 -11.11
CA ASN A 426 10.03 -11.29 -10.26
C ASN A 426 11.39 -11.34 -9.55
N GLY A 427 11.37 -11.50 -8.23
CA GLY A 427 12.54 -11.57 -7.36
C GLY A 427 13.22 -10.23 -7.12
N ALA A 428 12.70 -9.12 -7.65
CA ALA A 428 13.30 -7.80 -7.50
C ALA A 428 12.95 -7.17 -6.14
N THR A 429 13.84 -6.30 -5.66
CA THR A 429 13.64 -5.52 -4.44
C THR A 429 13.70 -4.02 -4.76
N ILE A 430 12.70 -3.27 -4.32
CA ILE A 430 12.78 -1.81 -4.22
C ILE A 430 13.07 -1.45 -2.76
N LYS A 431 14.12 -0.64 -2.55
CA LYS A 431 14.53 -0.18 -1.22
C LYS A 431 14.62 1.33 -1.22
N LEU A 432 13.96 2.00 -0.28
CA LEU A 432 14.03 3.44 -0.09
C LEU A 432 14.60 3.71 1.30
N THR A 433 15.71 4.44 1.39
CA THR A 433 16.36 4.75 2.66
C THR A 433 16.67 6.22 2.84
N ASN A 434 16.70 6.67 4.10
CA ASN A 434 17.30 7.95 4.44
C ASN A 434 18.82 7.87 4.24
N ASN A 435 19.38 8.87 3.58
CA ASN A 435 20.82 9.05 3.45
C ASN A 435 21.17 10.52 3.72
N ALA A 436 22.03 10.74 4.71
CA ALA A 436 22.47 12.07 5.15
C ALA A 436 21.31 13.06 5.41
N GLY A 437 20.24 12.60 6.07
CA GLY A 437 19.09 13.43 6.42
C GLY A 437 18.06 13.60 5.29
N THR A 438 18.33 13.10 4.08
CA THR A 438 17.38 13.12 2.97
C THR A 438 16.79 11.73 2.74
N GLY A 439 15.47 11.59 2.85
CA GLY A 439 14.77 10.35 2.56
C GLY A 439 14.66 10.04 1.06
N GLY A 440 14.78 8.77 0.69
CA GLY A 440 14.54 8.31 -0.68
C GLY A 440 13.07 8.40 -1.07
N LYS A 441 12.77 8.91 -2.27
CA LYS A 441 11.39 9.13 -2.73
C LYS A 441 11.10 8.36 -4.00
N PHE A 442 10.00 7.62 -4.02
CA PHE A 442 9.43 7.03 -5.23
C PHE A 442 7.98 7.49 -5.33
N ASP A 443 7.72 8.44 -6.24
CA ASP A 443 6.41 9.06 -6.39
C ASP A 443 5.75 8.63 -7.70
N ASN A 444 4.72 7.79 -7.64
CA ASN A 444 3.94 7.33 -8.79
C ASN A 444 2.48 7.79 -8.70
N THR A 445 1.94 8.35 -9.79
CA THR A 445 0.56 8.89 -9.82
C THR A 445 -0.48 7.84 -10.20
N SER A 446 -0.09 6.68 -10.74
CA SER A 446 -0.97 5.56 -11.08
C SER A 446 -0.73 4.37 -10.12
N TYR A 447 -1.08 3.15 -10.54
CA TYR A 447 -0.81 1.93 -9.77
C TYR A 447 0.65 1.48 -9.90
N PHE A 448 1.17 0.85 -8.85
CA PHE A 448 2.45 0.16 -8.86
C PHE A 448 2.33 -1.17 -8.14
N ASP A 449 2.19 -2.27 -8.87
CA ASP A 449 1.96 -3.57 -8.27
C ASP A 449 3.25 -4.17 -7.70
N ILE A 450 3.12 -4.89 -6.58
CA ILE A 450 4.20 -5.68 -6.00
C ILE A 450 3.84 -7.15 -6.17
N ALA A 451 4.72 -7.92 -6.83
CA ALA A 451 4.50 -9.32 -7.14
C ALA A 451 3.24 -9.54 -8.01
N ASN A 452 3.30 -9.13 -9.28
CA ASN A 452 2.27 -9.39 -10.31
C ASN A 452 2.85 -10.30 -11.41
N GLY A 453 2.06 -11.26 -11.93
CA GLY A 453 2.45 -12.15 -13.04
C GLY A 453 3.39 -13.35 -12.72
N ALA A 454 3.07 -14.20 -11.73
CA ALA A 454 3.88 -15.35 -11.27
C ALA A 454 5.24 -14.93 -10.67
N ALA A 455 5.19 -14.02 -9.69
CA ALA A 455 6.37 -13.29 -9.21
C ALA A 455 6.44 -13.20 -7.68
N THR A 456 7.65 -13.15 -7.14
CA THR A 456 7.94 -12.62 -5.80
C THR A 456 8.42 -11.18 -5.92
N GLY A 457 8.15 -10.33 -4.92
CA GLY A 457 8.61 -8.93 -4.94
C GLY A 457 8.74 -8.35 -3.54
N THR A 458 9.77 -7.52 -3.33
CA THR A 458 10.03 -6.90 -2.02
C THR A 458 10.03 -5.38 -2.11
N LEU A 459 9.32 -4.72 -1.20
CA LEU A 459 9.36 -3.27 -0.99
C LEU A 459 9.81 -2.96 0.45
N LEU A 460 10.90 -2.22 0.60
CA LEU A 460 11.39 -1.73 1.89
C LEU A 460 11.41 -0.20 1.87
N VAL A 461 10.72 0.44 2.80
CA VAL A 461 10.75 1.90 2.98
C VAL A 461 11.17 2.21 4.41
N ASP A 462 12.37 2.77 4.55
CA ASP A 462 13.05 2.91 5.83
C ASP A 462 13.59 4.34 6.05
N GLY A 463 13.39 4.86 7.25
CA GLY A 463 13.96 6.13 7.68
C GLY A 463 13.09 7.35 7.38
N VAL A 464 13.31 8.41 8.17
CA VAL A 464 12.57 9.66 8.11
C VAL A 464 12.65 10.28 6.70
N GLY A 465 11.49 10.71 6.18
CA GLY A 465 11.37 11.34 4.87
C GLY A 465 11.42 10.38 3.69
N SER A 466 11.74 9.10 3.90
CA SER A 466 11.65 8.08 2.85
C SER A 466 10.18 7.77 2.57
N ARG A 467 9.79 7.76 1.29
CA ARG A 467 8.39 7.53 0.93
C ARG A 467 8.18 6.83 -0.40
N PHE A 468 7.15 5.99 -0.44
CA PHE A 468 6.63 5.37 -1.65
C PHE A 468 5.17 5.82 -1.85
N THR A 469 4.82 6.35 -3.02
CA THR A 469 3.44 6.74 -3.32
C THR A 469 2.93 6.11 -4.62
N ALA A 470 1.67 5.66 -4.61
CA ALA A 470 0.96 5.14 -5.78
C ALA A 470 -0.50 5.63 -5.77
N GLY A 471 -0.88 6.42 -6.78
CA GLY A 471 -2.21 7.05 -6.88
C GLY A 471 -3.33 6.18 -7.46
N GLY A 472 -3.02 5.01 -8.04
CA GLY A 472 -4.00 4.08 -8.61
C GLY A 472 -4.36 2.91 -7.69
N THR A 473 -5.08 1.93 -8.26
CA THR A 473 -5.37 0.65 -7.58
C THR A 473 -4.15 -0.26 -7.67
N THR A 474 -3.46 -0.42 -6.55
CA THR A 474 -2.23 -1.22 -6.45
C THR A 474 -2.54 -2.60 -5.90
N ASP A 475 -1.99 -3.62 -6.55
CA ASP A 475 -2.09 -5.02 -6.15
C ASP A 475 -0.80 -5.52 -5.51
N TRP A 476 -0.93 -6.16 -4.35
CA TRP A 476 0.15 -6.91 -3.69
C TRP A 476 -0.17 -8.40 -3.71
N GLY A 477 0.69 -9.17 -4.37
CA GLY A 477 0.58 -10.63 -4.41
C GLY A 477 -0.81 -11.12 -4.83
N ALA A 478 -1.39 -10.56 -5.90
CA ALA A 478 -2.81 -10.73 -6.22
C ALA A 478 -3.22 -12.20 -6.43
N ILE A 479 -2.51 -12.92 -7.28
CA ILE A 479 -2.89 -14.25 -7.78
C ILE A 479 -2.11 -15.37 -7.09
N GLY A 480 -2.67 -16.57 -7.06
CA GLY A 480 -2.01 -17.78 -6.56
C GLY A 480 -0.60 -17.97 -7.13
N GLY A 481 0.37 -18.25 -6.26
CA GLY A 481 1.80 -18.35 -6.59
C GLY A 481 2.58 -17.03 -6.48
N ASN A 482 1.92 -15.87 -6.40
CA ASN A 482 2.60 -14.60 -6.16
C ASN A 482 2.83 -14.34 -4.67
N ALA A 483 3.95 -13.71 -4.32
CA ALA A 483 4.24 -13.31 -2.95
C ALA A 483 4.84 -11.90 -2.86
N ALA A 484 4.13 -11.00 -2.19
CA ALA A 484 4.61 -9.65 -1.87
C ALA A 484 5.14 -9.58 -0.43
N THR A 485 6.33 -9.03 -0.25
CA THR A 485 6.90 -8.72 1.07
C THR A 485 7.12 -7.22 1.19
N VAL A 486 6.46 -6.56 2.15
CA VAL A 486 6.50 -5.12 2.30
C VAL A 486 6.83 -4.72 3.73
N THR A 487 7.81 -3.84 3.91
CA THR A 487 8.22 -3.34 5.23
C THR A 487 8.29 -1.81 5.23
N PHE A 488 7.65 -1.20 6.23
CA PHE A 488 7.79 0.21 6.56
C PHE A 488 8.38 0.33 7.97
N SER A 489 9.51 1.04 8.09
CA SER A 489 10.26 1.17 9.34
C SER A 489 10.86 2.56 9.54
N ASN A 490 11.16 2.90 10.80
CA ASN A 490 11.89 4.11 11.19
C ASN A 490 11.29 5.40 10.59
N SER A 491 9.95 5.53 10.65
CA SER A 491 9.17 6.63 10.04
C SER A 491 9.15 6.68 8.49
N GLY A 492 9.58 5.61 7.81
CA GLY A 492 9.34 5.43 6.38
C GLY A 492 7.85 5.28 6.09
N ALA A 493 7.36 5.89 4.99
CA ALA A 493 5.93 5.99 4.71
C ALA A 493 5.53 5.49 3.32
N GLY A 494 4.44 4.71 3.26
CA GLY A 494 3.75 4.32 2.04
C GLY A 494 2.40 5.01 1.95
N THR A 495 2.05 5.54 0.78
CA THR A 495 0.71 6.10 0.53
C THR A 495 0.13 5.52 -0.75
N PHE A 496 -1.00 4.83 -0.63
CA PHE A 496 -1.68 4.15 -1.73
C PHE A 496 -3.12 4.63 -1.82
N ALA A 497 -3.64 4.88 -3.02
CA ALA A 497 -5.04 5.26 -3.18
C ALA A 497 -5.97 4.10 -2.83
N THR A 498 -5.95 3.06 -3.66
CA THR A 498 -6.61 1.79 -3.36
C THR A 498 -5.54 0.71 -3.26
N LEU A 499 -5.58 -0.06 -2.19
CA LEU A 499 -4.65 -1.15 -1.95
C LEU A 499 -5.39 -2.47 -1.85
N ARG A 500 -5.03 -3.41 -2.71
CA ARG A 500 -5.59 -4.76 -2.76
C ARG A 500 -4.48 -5.77 -2.46
N MET A 501 -4.69 -6.61 -1.45
CA MET A 501 -3.73 -7.62 -1.02
C MET A 501 -4.32 -9.01 -1.28
N SER A 502 -3.65 -9.82 -2.10
CA SER A 502 -3.99 -11.24 -2.30
C SER A 502 -5.46 -11.49 -2.60
N THR A 503 -6.01 -10.74 -3.56
CA THR A 503 -7.44 -10.77 -3.93
C THR A 503 -7.85 -11.96 -4.79
N SER A 504 -6.91 -12.82 -5.18
CA SER A 504 -7.13 -14.04 -5.96
C SER A 504 -6.16 -15.17 -5.55
N GLY A 505 -6.04 -15.42 -4.24
CA GLY A 505 -5.31 -16.58 -3.69
C GLY A 505 -3.78 -16.45 -3.57
N GLY A 506 -3.19 -15.26 -3.76
CA GLY A 506 -1.76 -15.06 -3.55
C GLY A 506 -1.37 -14.82 -2.08
N ALA A 507 -0.13 -14.37 -1.86
CA ALA A 507 0.41 -14.10 -0.53
C ALA A 507 0.91 -12.66 -0.37
N SER A 508 0.68 -12.08 0.81
CA SER A 508 1.18 -10.74 1.17
C SER A 508 1.63 -10.71 2.62
N SER A 509 2.90 -10.38 2.86
CA SER A 509 3.47 -10.17 4.19
C SER A 509 3.85 -8.71 4.38
N ILE A 510 3.22 -8.04 5.35
CA ILE A 510 3.39 -6.62 5.64
C ILE A 510 3.94 -6.47 7.06
N ASN A 511 5.02 -5.73 7.23
CA ASN A 511 5.62 -5.42 8.54
C ASN A 511 5.68 -3.90 8.75
N LEU A 512 5.04 -3.42 9.81
CA LEU A 512 5.00 -2.01 10.20
C LEU A 512 5.67 -1.84 11.56
N GLN A 513 6.86 -1.25 11.59
CA GLN A 513 7.73 -1.19 12.77
C GLN A 513 8.24 0.23 12.99
N SER A 514 8.66 0.57 14.23
CA SER A 514 9.39 1.81 14.54
C SER A 514 8.80 3.07 13.88
N SER A 515 7.51 3.35 14.11
CA SER A 515 6.78 4.48 13.52
C SER A 515 6.61 4.46 11.99
N GLY A 516 6.93 3.36 11.30
CA GLY A 516 6.67 3.17 9.87
C GLY A 516 5.18 3.22 9.55
N GLN A 517 4.81 3.80 8.39
CA GLN A 517 3.42 4.12 8.05
C GLN A 517 2.98 3.48 6.74
N LEU A 518 1.81 2.86 6.75
CA LEU A 518 1.08 2.46 5.56
C LEU A 518 -0.26 3.21 5.53
N ASN A 519 -0.38 4.19 4.64
CA ASN A 519 -1.56 5.01 4.45
C ASN A 519 -2.33 4.53 3.21
N VAL A 520 -3.62 4.20 3.39
CA VAL A 520 -4.54 3.84 2.31
C VAL A 520 -5.64 4.89 2.25
N THR A 521 -5.71 5.64 1.15
CA THR A 521 -6.53 6.86 1.11
C THR A 521 -7.99 6.63 0.71
N SER A 522 -8.27 5.59 -0.08
CA SER A 522 -9.60 5.33 -0.67
C SER A 522 -10.20 4.00 -0.24
N SER A 523 -9.50 2.87 -0.43
CA SER A 523 -10.00 1.57 0.04
C SER A 523 -8.89 0.55 0.25
N LEU A 524 -9.02 -0.23 1.31
CA LEU A 524 -8.21 -1.41 1.59
C LEU A 524 -9.06 -2.66 1.33
N ILE A 525 -8.57 -3.59 0.51
CA ILE A 525 -9.15 -4.92 0.33
C ILE A 525 -8.03 -5.93 0.60
N ALA A 526 -8.20 -6.77 1.61
CA ALA A 526 -7.20 -7.76 1.99
C ALA A 526 -7.82 -9.14 2.04
N GLY A 527 -7.25 -10.08 1.30
CA GLY A 527 -7.64 -11.48 1.33
C GLY A 527 -8.71 -11.86 0.32
N SER A 528 -8.82 -13.16 0.13
CA SER A 528 -9.77 -13.87 -0.73
C SER A 528 -9.71 -15.37 -0.35
N ALA A 529 -10.53 -16.20 -0.99
CA ALA A 529 -10.38 -17.64 -0.83
C ALA A 529 -8.93 -18.08 -1.15
N ASP A 530 -8.35 -18.92 -0.30
CA ASP A 530 -6.99 -19.46 -0.41
C ASP A 530 -5.85 -18.42 -0.33
N ALA A 531 -6.15 -17.16 0.00
CA ALA A 531 -5.14 -16.13 0.20
C ALA A 531 -4.36 -16.32 1.51
N LEU A 532 -3.13 -15.81 1.54
CA LEU A 532 -2.31 -15.73 2.75
C LEU A 532 -1.86 -14.29 2.98
N VAL A 533 -2.67 -13.51 3.71
CA VAL A 533 -2.34 -12.13 4.09
C VAL A 533 -1.94 -12.08 5.56
N SER A 534 -0.74 -11.58 5.84
CA SER A 534 -0.23 -11.35 7.18
C SER A 534 0.22 -9.90 7.32
N VAL A 535 -0.43 -9.15 8.21
CA VAL A 535 -0.07 -7.76 8.54
C VAL A 535 0.40 -7.72 9.99
N ASN A 536 1.68 -7.46 10.21
CA ASN A 536 2.26 -7.34 11.54
C ASN A 536 2.51 -5.87 11.87
N ILE A 537 1.81 -5.35 12.86
CA ILE A 537 1.94 -3.97 13.35
C ILE A 537 2.61 -4.01 14.73
N ALA A 538 3.90 -3.66 14.75
CA ALA A 538 4.78 -3.70 15.89
C ALA A 538 5.48 -2.34 16.09
N GLY A 539 4.67 -1.30 16.33
CA GLY A 539 5.14 0.08 16.55
C GLY A 539 4.97 1.01 15.33
N GLY A 540 4.58 0.48 14.17
CA GLY A 540 4.15 1.27 13.01
C GLY A 540 2.65 1.56 13.00
N THR A 541 2.13 2.12 11.90
CA THR A 541 0.69 2.40 11.73
C THR A 541 0.17 1.97 10.37
N LEU A 542 -0.90 1.19 10.33
CA LEU A 542 -1.76 1.04 9.15
C LEU A 542 -2.92 2.01 9.29
N ASN A 543 -3.04 2.97 8.39
CA ASN A 543 -4.05 4.00 8.40
C ASN A 543 -4.93 3.91 7.15
N CYS A 544 -6.15 3.37 7.29
CA CYS A 544 -7.13 3.30 6.22
C CYS A 544 -8.11 4.46 6.36
N MET A 545 -8.01 5.46 5.47
CA MET A 545 -8.88 6.64 5.46
C MET A 545 -10.25 6.37 4.86
N GLY A 546 -10.35 5.42 3.93
CA GLY A 546 -11.62 4.97 3.38
C GLY A 546 -12.05 3.59 3.89
N ASN A 547 -12.85 2.87 3.11
CA ASN A 547 -13.43 1.60 3.54
C ASN A 547 -12.40 0.46 3.55
N ALA A 548 -12.45 -0.39 4.59
CA ALA A 548 -11.60 -1.57 4.69
C ALA A 548 -12.44 -2.86 4.59
N SER A 549 -12.06 -3.77 3.70
CA SER A 549 -12.59 -5.13 3.61
C SER A 549 -11.48 -6.11 3.94
N ILE A 550 -11.51 -6.62 5.16
CA ILE A 550 -10.54 -7.60 5.68
C ILE A 550 -11.21 -8.96 5.55
N LEU A 551 -10.86 -9.70 4.52
CA LEU A 551 -11.53 -10.90 4.06
C LEU A 551 -10.72 -12.16 4.40
N ASP A 552 -11.22 -13.28 3.91
CA ASP A 552 -10.67 -14.62 4.09
C ASP A 552 -9.16 -14.71 3.87
N GLY A 553 -8.49 -15.56 4.65
CA GLY A 553 -7.04 -15.73 4.61
C GLY A 553 -6.23 -14.58 5.23
N THR A 554 -6.90 -13.56 5.80
CA THR A 554 -6.21 -12.39 6.40
C THR A 554 -6.03 -12.53 7.91
N LEU A 555 -4.79 -12.37 8.35
CA LEU A 555 -4.40 -12.20 9.75
C LEU A 555 -3.76 -10.82 9.94
N ILE A 556 -4.31 -10.01 10.85
CA ILE A 556 -3.69 -8.76 11.31
C ILE A 556 -3.29 -8.91 12.77
N ASN A 557 -2.00 -8.78 13.06
CA ASN A 557 -1.45 -8.81 14.41
C ASN A 557 -1.06 -7.38 14.82
N ILE A 558 -1.64 -6.89 15.91
CA ILE A 558 -1.35 -5.57 16.49
C ILE A 558 -0.72 -5.80 17.86
N THR A 559 0.60 -5.67 17.94
CA THR A 559 1.38 -5.83 19.17
C THR A 559 1.89 -4.49 19.70
N GLY A 560 1.92 -3.45 18.85
CA GLY A 560 2.23 -2.06 19.21
C GLY A 560 1.92 -1.14 18.02
N GLY A 561 1.92 0.18 18.21
CA GLY A 561 1.55 1.10 17.12
C GLY A 561 0.03 1.16 16.88
N GLY A 562 -0.44 1.19 15.62
CA GLY A 562 -1.87 1.39 15.33
C GLY A 562 -2.43 0.73 14.06
N LEU A 563 -3.64 0.16 14.16
CA LEU A 563 -4.55 -0.08 13.04
C LEU A 563 -5.68 0.95 13.11
N LEU A 564 -5.70 1.93 12.21
CA LEU A 564 -6.69 3.00 12.19
C LEU A 564 -7.66 2.79 11.04
N LEU A 565 -8.93 2.57 11.37
CA LEU A 565 -10.03 2.33 10.45
C LEU A 565 -10.93 3.57 10.43
N ASN A 566 -10.69 4.49 9.50
CA ASN A 566 -11.41 5.75 9.44
C ASN A 566 -12.61 5.76 8.48
N GLY A 567 -12.80 4.69 7.71
CA GLY A 567 -14.02 4.43 6.96
C GLY A 567 -14.75 3.19 7.45
N ASN A 568 -15.88 2.86 6.81
CA ASN A 568 -16.64 1.68 7.15
C ASN A 568 -15.82 0.43 6.86
N SER A 569 -15.72 -0.45 7.86
CA SER A 569 -14.78 -1.56 7.85
C SER A 569 -15.48 -2.88 8.13
N THR A 570 -15.13 -3.92 7.38
CA THR A 570 -15.67 -5.27 7.55
C THR A 570 -14.55 -6.28 7.80
N VAL A 571 -14.74 -7.14 8.79
CA VAL A 571 -13.92 -8.33 9.07
C VAL A 571 -14.74 -9.55 8.68
N GLY A 572 -14.47 -10.09 7.49
CA GLY A 572 -15.21 -11.17 6.85
C GLY A 572 -14.86 -12.56 7.39
N THR A 573 -15.55 -13.57 6.86
CA THR A 573 -15.36 -14.98 7.22
C THR A 573 -13.90 -15.41 7.18
N ARG A 574 -13.46 -16.13 8.23
CA ARG A 574 -12.07 -16.61 8.44
C ARG A 574 -10.98 -15.52 8.53
N ALA A 575 -11.33 -14.24 8.43
CA ALA A 575 -10.40 -13.15 8.75
C ALA A 575 -10.21 -13.03 10.26
N THR A 576 -8.99 -12.73 10.71
CA THR A 576 -8.69 -12.54 12.14
C THR A 576 -7.91 -11.25 12.38
N ILE A 577 -8.38 -10.44 13.32
CA ILE A 577 -7.59 -9.35 13.93
C ILE A 577 -7.22 -9.78 15.35
N LYS A 578 -5.92 -9.86 15.65
CA LYS A 578 -5.39 -10.06 17.00
C LYS A 578 -4.85 -8.73 17.51
N HIS A 579 -5.43 -8.21 18.58
CA HIS A 579 -5.01 -6.95 19.20
C HIS A 579 -4.53 -7.22 20.62
N SER A 580 -3.20 -7.22 20.82
CA SER A 580 -2.58 -7.48 22.13
C SER A 580 -1.76 -6.31 22.67
N GLY A 581 -1.57 -5.25 21.88
CA GLY A 581 -0.94 -4.00 22.26
C GLY A 581 -1.17 -2.90 21.23
N GLY A 582 -0.75 -1.67 21.49
CA GLY A 582 -1.03 -0.54 20.59
C GLY A 582 -2.53 -0.21 20.48
N THR A 583 -2.94 0.39 19.36
CA THR A 583 -4.30 0.90 19.14
C THR A 583 -4.98 0.19 17.96
N LEU A 584 -6.21 -0.28 18.13
CA LEU A 584 -7.14 -0.46 17.01
C LEU A 584 -8.15 0.69 17.07
N GLY A 585 -8.03 1.66 16.17
CA GLY A 585 -8.83 2.88 16.14
C GLY A 585 -10.00 2.75 15.16
N ILE A 586 -11.18 3.22 15.55
CA ILE A 586 -12.37 3.28 14.71
C ILE A 586 -12.84 4.74 14.74
N ALA A 587 -12.91 5.39 13.57
CA ALA A 587 -13.27 6.79 13.52
C ALA A 587 -14.74 7.04 13.86
N ALA A 588 -15.03 8.23 14.37
CA ALA A 588 -16.38 8.68 14.65
C ALA A 588 -17.32 8.52 13.44
N ASN A 589 -18.60 8.21 13.70
CA ASN A 589 -19.64 8.02 12.68
C ASN A 589 -19.36 6.93 11.64
N THR A 590 -18.56 5.91 11.98
CA THR A 590 -18.29 4.76 11.11
C THR A 590 -18.79 3.45 11.71
N THR A 591 -18.89 2.42 10.86
CA THR A 591 -19.24 1.06 11.27
C THR A 591 -18.03 0.13 11.17
N LEU A 592 -17.77 -0.63 12.24
CA LEU A 592 -16.95 -1.84 12.21
C LEU A 592 -17.86 -3.07 12.25
N ASN A 593 -17.93 -3.81 11.15
CA ASN A 593 -18.75 -5.01 11.01
C ASN A 593 -17.88 -6.27 11.06
N VAL A 594 -18.02 -7.08 12.10
CA VAL A 594 -17.41 -8.40 12.22
C VAL A 594 -18.39 -9.43 11.67
N ALA A 595 -18.30 -9.71 10.36
CA ALA A 595 -19.22 -10.56 9.60
C ALA A 595 -18.59 -11.94 9.33
N GLY A 596 -18.71 -12.87 10.28
CA GLY A 596 -18.13 -14.21 10.22
C GLY A 596 -16.63 -14.29 10.52
N GLY A 597 -15.96 -13.15 10.67
CA GLY A 597 -14.56 -13.08 11.12
C GLY A 597 -14.40 -13.03 12.64
N THR A 598 -13.16 -12.90 13.09
CA THR A 598 -12.83 -12.84 14.52
C THR A 598 -11.99 -11.61 14.83
N ILE A 599 -12.39 -10.86 15.86
CA ILE A 599 -11.53 -9.89 16.53
C ILE A 599 -11.25 -10.44 17.93
N ASN A 600 -9.97 -10.67 18.22
CA ASN A 600 -9.50 -11.04 19.56
C ASN A 600 -8.74 -9.85 20.15
N ASN A 601 -9.40 -9.10 21.03
CA ASN A 601 -8.81 -7.98 21.74
C ASN A 601 -8.41 -8.39 23.16
N THR A 602 -7.10 -8.49 23.37
CA THR A 602 -6.45 -8.67 24.67
C THR A 602 -5.68 -7.45 25.14
N ALA A 603 -5.71 -6.35 24.39
CA ALA A 603 -5.16 -5.07 24.83
C ALA A 603 -6.12 -4.37 25.81
N SER A 604 -5.60 -3.43 26.59
CA SER A 604 -6.40 -2.67 27.56
C SER A 604 -7.50 -1.84 26.90
N SER A 605 -8.67 -1.86 27.56
CA SER A 605 -9.73 -0.85 27.64
C SER A 605 -10.17 -0.12 26.36
N ARG A 606 -11.47 -0.20 26.06
CA ARG A 606 -12.07 0.48 24.90
C ARG A 606 -13.38 1.17 25.27
N ALA A 607 -13.45 2.46 25.00
CA ALA A 607 -14.71 3.17 24.81
C ALA A 607 -14.88 3.48 23.32
N LEU A 608 -16.10 3.33 22.81
CA LEU A 608 -16.42 3.74 21.46
C LEU A 608 -16.37 5.26 21.31
N ALA A 609 -15.75 5.73 20.22
CA ALA A 609 -15.84 7.13 19.82
C ALA A 609 -17.28 7.49 19.41
N SER A 610 -17.57 8.80 19.37
CA SER A 610 -18.93 9.29 19.09
C SER A 610 -19.46 8.82 17.73
N GLY A 611 -20.67 8.28 17.72
CA GLY A 611 -21.36 7.80 16.51
C GLY A 611 -20.83 6.48 15.95
N VAL A 612 -19.86 5.83 16.61
CA VAL A 612 -19.35 4.53 16.15
C VAL A 612 -20.41 3.44 16.34
N THR A 613 -20.53 2.58 15.32
CA THR A 613 -21.31 1.34 15.38
C THR A 613 -20.37 0.13 15.31
N VAL A 614 -20.46 -0.79 16.26
CA VAL A 614 -19.88 -2.12 16.17
C VAL A 614 -20.99 -3.12 15.90
N ARG A 615 -20.87 -3.87 14.79
CA ARG A 615 -21.80 -4.93 14.42
C ARG A 615 -21.06 -6.26 14.43
N VAL A 616 -21.67 -7.30 15.01
CA VAL A 616 -21.19 -8.68 14.96
C VAL A 616 -22.27 -9.52 14.32
N THR A 617 -21.99 -10.09 13.15
CA THR A 617 -22.96 -10.83 12.33
C THR A 617 -22.40 -12.09 11.71
N ASN A 618 -23.30 -12.92 11.17
CA ASN A 618 -22.96 -14.06 10.31
C ASN A 618 -21.94 -15.02 10.94
N GLY A 619 -22.08 -15.30 12.25
CA GLY A 619 -21.15 -16.16 12.99
C GLY A 619 -19.87 -15.45 13.46
N GLY A 620 -19.80 -14.12 13.33
CA GLY A 620 -18.64 -13.32 13.72
C GLY A 620 -18.41 -13.31 15.23
N GLN A 621 -17.15 -13.08 15.64
CA GLN A 621 -16.78 -13.08 17.05
C GLN A 621 -15.97 -11.85 17.41
N PHE A 622 -16.46 -11.06 18.37
CA PHE A 622 -15.69 -10.00 19.02
C PHE A 622 -15.40 -10.42 20.45
N LEU A 623 -14.15 -10.85 20.69
CA LEU A 623 -13.69 -11.36 21.97
C LEU A 623 -12.84 -10.30 22.67
N ASN A 624 -13.44 -9.59 23.63
CA ASN A 624 -12.76 -8.57 24.42
C ASN A 624 -12.41 -9.14 25.80
N SER A 625 -11.14 -9.12 26.20
CA SER A 625 -10.71 -9.61 27.52
C SER A 625 -10.83 -8.57 28.63
N ASP A 626 -11.21 -7.34 28.30
CA ASP A 626 -11.37 -6.23 29.23
C ASP A 626 -12.80 -5.65 29.14
N TYR A 627 -13.06 -4.51 29.77
CA TYR A 627 -14.33 -3.80 29.61
C TYR A 627 -14.49 -3.24 28.18
N PHE A 628 -15.75 -3.09 27.76
CA PHE A 628 -16.11 -2.47 26.49
C PHE A 628 -17.26 -1.50 26.67
N ASP A 629 -16.94 -0.21 26.64
CA ASP A 629 -17.90 0.84 26.88
C ASP A 629 -18.57 1.32 25.60
N VAL A 630 -19.88 1.54 25.69
CA VAL A 630 -20.69 2.08 24.60
C VAL A 630 -21.19 3.46 25.04
N ALA A 631 -20.73 4.51 24.36
CA ALA A 631 -21.00 5.90 24.73
C ALA A 631 -20.59 6.22 26.19
N ASN A 632 -19.32 6.02 26.53
CA ASN A 632 -18.70 6.50 27.77
C ASN A 632 -17.53 7.42 27.42
N GLY A 633 -17.71 8.74 27.58
CA GLY A 633 -16.80 9.76 27.02
C GLY A 633 -17.11 10.18 25.58
N ALA A 634 -18.24 9.71 25.02
CA ALA A 634 -18.72 10.04 23.69
C ALA A 634 -20.22 10.32 23.69
N ALA A 635 -20.70 11.18 22.77
CA ALA A 635 -22.10 11.57 22.74
C ALA A 635 -23.05 10.41 22.37
N SER A 636 -22.62 9.52 21.47
CA SER A 636 -23.41 8.34 21.11
C SER A 636 -22.56 7.15 20.67
N GLY A 637 -23.12 5.94 20.73
CA GLY A 637 -22.48 4.71 20.25
C GLY A 637 -23.48 3.56 20.13
N THR A 638 -23.20 2.62 19.22
CA THR A 638 -24.08 1.48 18.95
C THR A 638 -23.33 0.16 18.98
N LEU A 639 -23.90 -0.85 19.64
CA LEU A 639 -23.48 -2.25 19.57
C LEU A 639 -24.64 -3.11 19.06
N LEU A 640 -24.39 -3.88 18.00
CA LEU A 640 -25.35 -4.83 17.44
C LEU A 640 -24.70 -6.22 17.34
N VAL A 641 -25.35 -7.23 17.92
CA VAL A 641 -24.91 -8.63 17.84
C VAL A 641 -26.07 -9.48 17.34
N ASP A 642 -25.91 -10.00 16.13
CA ASP A 642 -27.05 -10.45 15.34
C ASP A 642 -26.74 -11.74 14.57
N GLY A 643 -27.65 -12.71 14.60
CA GLY A 643 -27.54 -13.96 13.87
C GLY A 643 -26.85 -15.10 14.63
N VAL A 644 -27.08 -16.32 14.13
CA VAL A 644 -26.57 -17.56 14.73
C VAL A 644 -25.05 -17.59 14.76
N GLY A 645 -24.49 -17.94 15.92
CA GLY A 645 -23.05 -18.04 16.13
C GLY A 645 -22.34 -16.70 16.33
N SER A 646 -23.03 -15.58 16.11
CA SER A 646 -22.48 -14.24 16.38
C SER A 646 -22.29 -14.05 17.88
N ARG A 647 -21.07 -13.70 18.30
CA ARG A 647 -20.71 -13.64 19.72
C ARG A 647 -19.94 -12.37 20.06
N PHE A 648 -20.33 -11.73 21.15
CA PHE A 648 -19.59 -10.63 21.77
C PHE A 648 -19.25 -11.01 23.22
N THR A 649 -17.99 -10.85 23.62
CA THR A 649 -17.58 -11.02 25.03
C THR A 649 -16.85 -9.81 25.54
N SER A 650 -17.04 -9.49 26.82
CA SER A 650 -16.24 -8.53 27.60
C SER A 650 -15.97 -9.10 29.00
N ALA A 651 -14.80 -8.80 29.55
CA ALA A 651 -14.32 -9.37 30.81
C ALA A 651 -13.61 -8.31 31.68
N SER A 652 -12.90 -8.74 32.74
CA SER A 652 -12.16 -7.90 33.69
C SER A 652 -13.01 -7.02 34.62
N THR A 653 -13.61 -5.94 34.12
CA THR A 653 -14.37 -4.95 34.91
C THR A 653 -15.70 -4.58 34.24
N PHE A 654 -16.52 -3.77 34.93
CA PHE A 654 -17.82 -3.37 34.42
C PHE A 654 -17.71 -2.60 33.10
N SER A 655 -18.55 -2.99 32.15
CA SER A 655 -18.78 -2.18 30.94
C SER A 655 -19.85 -1.13 31.20
N ASP A 656 -19.58 0.10 30.76
CA ASP A 656 -20.47 1.24 30.93
C ASP A 656 -21.21 1.55 29.62
N TRP A 657 -22.54 1.58 29.67
CA TRP A 657 -23.40 1.91 28.54
C TRP A 657 -24.15 3.23 28.80
N GLY A 658 -23.78 4.28 28.07
CA GLY A 658 -24.47 5.56 28.13
C GLY A 658 -24.40 6.19 29.52
N LYS A 659 -23.23 6.10 30.18
CA LYS A 659 -23.08 6.41 31.62
C LYS A 659 -23.33 7.87 31.97
N LEU A 660 -22.66 8.80 31.30
CA LEU A 660 -22.60 10.22 31.66
C LEU A 660 -23.72 11.03 31.01
N ALA A 661 -24.07 12.16 31.62
CA ALA A 661 -25.01 13.13 31.04
C ALA A 661 -24.62 13.53 29.60
N GLY A 662 -25.59 13.50 28.69
CA GLY A 662 -25.39 13.76 27.26
C GLY A 662 -25.02 12.52 26.43
N ASN A 663 -24.64 11.40 27.05
CA ASN A 663 -24.32 10.17 26.33
C ASN A 663 -25.60 9.39 25.99
N PHE A 664 -25.62 8.77 24.80
CA PHE A 664 -26.69 7.86 24.38
C PHE A 664 -26.15 6.56 23.77
N ALA A 665 -26.37 5.44 24.46
CA ALA A 665 -25.96 4.12 24.01
C ALA A 665 -27.14 3.32 23.44
N THR A 666 -26.94 2.66 22.29
CA THR A 666 -27.90 1.71 21.73
C THR A 666 -27.27 0.32 21.64
N ILE A 667 -27.90 -0.67 22.26
CA ILE A 667 -27.41 -2.05 22.30
C ILE A 667 -28.53 -2.96 21.82
N THR A 668 -28.23 -3.85 20.88
CA THR A 668 -29.20 -4.81 20.37
C THR A 668 -28.56 -6.18 20.20
N PHE A 669 -29.22 -7.19 20.77
CA PHE A 669 -28.95 -8.61 20.55
C PHE A 669 -30.17 -9.19 19.83
N SER A 670 -29.98 -9.84 18.68
CA SER A 670 -31.06 -10.41 17.87
C SER A 670 -30.66 -11.73 17.19
N ASP A 671 -31.68 -12.47 16.74
CA ASP A 671 -31.58 -13.66 15.90
C ASP A 671 -30.54 -14.69 16.40
N ARG A 672 -30.60 -15.01 17.69
CA ARG A 672 -29.70 -15.95 18.40
C ARG A 672 -28.25 -15.44 18.57
N GLY A 673 -28.01 -14.14 18.42
CA GLY A 673 -26.75 -13.49 18.81
C GLY A 673 -26.51 -13.57 20.32
N ALA A 674 -25.25 -13.71 20.72
CA ALA A 674 -24.87 -13.92 22.12
C ALA A 674 -23.92 -12.84 22.65
N GLY A 675 -24.30 -12.20 23.77
CA GLY A 675 -23.47 -11.29 24.56
C GLY A 675 -23.09 -11.90 25.90
N THR A 676 -21.83 -11.78 26.29
CA THR A 676 -21.35 -12.21 27.62
C THR A 676 -20.49 -11.13 28.27
N TYR A 677 -20.89 -10.66 29.44
CA TYR A 677 -20.17 -9.67 30.24
C TYR A 677 -19.83 -10.25 31.61
N SER A 678 -18.63 -10.82 31.72
CA SER A 678 -18.22 -11.64 32.87
C SER A 678 -18.03 -10.85 34.17
N ALA A 679 -17.80 -9.55 34.09
CA ALA A 679 -17.77 -8.68 35.26
C ALA A 679 -19.13 -8.02 35.53
N GLY A 680 -19.88 -7.69 34.47
CA GLY A 680 -21.21 -7.09 34.53
C GLY A 680 -21.30 -5.81 33.68
N VAL A 681 -22.48 -5.17 33.74
CA VAL A 681 -22.79 -3.97 32.95
C VAL A 681 -23.47 -2.90 33.81
N GLU A 682 -23.08 -1.65 33.62
CA GLU A 682 -23.76 -0.47 34.13
C GLU A 682 -24.43 0.31 33.00
N ILE A 683 -25.75 0.50 33.11
CA ILE A 683 -26.59 1.08 32.06
C ILE A 683 -27.09 2.42 32.55
N ALA A 684 -26.67 3.50 31.91
CA ALA A 684 -27.09 4.86 32.22
C ALA A 684 -26.97 5.18 33.71
N SER A 685 -25.80 4.93 34.32
CA SER A 685 -25.63 5.02 35.78
C SER A 685 -25.42 6.45 36.32
N THR A 686 -25.16 7.46 35.47
CA THR A 686 -24.79 8.83 35.90
C THR A 686 -25.31 9.93 34.95
N GLY A 687 -26.63 9.98 34.72
CA GLY A 687 -27.30 11.03 33.95
C GLY A 687 -27.42 10.78 32.45
N GLY A 688 -26.80 9.74 31.91
CA GLY A 688 -26.88 9.41 30.49
C GLY A 688 -28.12 8.59 30.11
N LYS A 689 -28.15 8.13 28.86
CA LYS A 689 -29.26 7.38 28.28
C LYS A 689 -28.80 6.08 27.64
N ALA A 690 -29.58 5.02 27.78
CA ALA A 690 -29.30 3.76 27.12
C ALA A 690 -30.59 3.01 26.73
N LEU A 691 -30.59 2.48 25.51
CA LEU A 691 -31.60 1.58 24.97
C LEU A 691 -30.98 0.21 24.73
N VAL A 692 -31.52 -0.82 25.38
CA VAL A 692 -31.07 -2.21 25.23
C VAL A 692 -32.21 -3.06 24.69
N ASN A 693 -31.99 -3.77 23.59
CA ASN A 693 -32.96 -4.69 23.01
C ASN A 693 -32.39 -6.12 23.02
N VAL A 694 -33.18 -7.08 23.49
CA VAL A 694 -32.83 -8.50 23.53
C VAL A 694 -33.97 -9.29 22.87
N ASN A 695 -33.76 -9.64 21.59
CA ASN A 695 -34.82 -10.06 20.67
C ASN A 695 -34.57 -11.48 20.14
N SER A 696 -35.60 -12.12 19.58
CA SER A 696 -35.47 -13.27 18.66
C SER A 696 -34.48 -14.36 19.11
N LEU A 697 -34.69 -14.94 20.29
CA LEU A 697 -33.86 -16.00 20.89
C LEU A 697 -32.40 -15.61 21.16
N ALA A 698 -32.05 -14.33 21.08
CA ALA A 698 -30.73 -13.83 21.46
C ALA A 698 -30.53 -13.94 22.98
N VAL A 699 -29.27 -14.00 23.41
CA VAL A 699 -28.92 -14.12 24.83
C VAL A 699 -27.96 -13.01 25.24
N LEU A 700 -28.33 -12.25 26.26
CA LEU A 700 -27.42 -11.33 26.96
C LEU A 700 -27.18 -11.88 28.37
N SER A 701 -25.98 -12.40 28.60
CA SER A 701 -25.53 -12.91 29.90
C SER A 701 -24.59 -11.91 30.56
N VAL A 702 -24.89 -11.51 31.80
CA VAL A 702 -24.08 -10.57 32.59
C VAL A 702 -23.84 -11.13 33.99
N ALA A 703 -22.70 -10.83 34.62
CA ALA A 703 -22.48 -11.26 36.01
C ALA A 703 -23.24 -10.39 37.02
N ARG A 704 -23.39 -9.11 36.73
CA ARG A 704 -24.19 -8.14 37.49
C ARG A 704 -24.80 -7.14 36.53
N LEU A 705 -26.01 -6.71 36.83
CA LEU A 705 -26.71 -5.66 36.09
C LEU A 705 -27.03 -4.48 37.00
N LEU A 706 -26.65 -3.27 36.60
CA LEU A 706 -27.05 -2.04 37.30
C LEU A 706 -27.57 -1.03 36.29
N THR A 707 -28.76 -0.49 36.52
CA THR A 707 -29.37 0.46 35.60
C THR A 707 -29.78 1.74 36.30
N GLY A 708 -29.73 2.86 35.59
CA GLY A 708 -30.25 4.14 36.07
C GLY A 708 -29.36 4.84 37.11
N GLY A 709 -29.61 6.13 37.23
CA GLY A 709 -28.93 7.08 38.12
C GLY A 709 -29.68 8.41 38.07
N THR A 710 -29.28 9.38 38.88
CA THR A 710 -29.91 10.71 38.87
C THR A 710 -29.85 11.34 37.48
N GLY A 711 -31.02 11.70 36.93
CA GLY A 711 -31.13 12.30 35.59
C GLY A 711 -30.99 11.33 34.41
N SER A 712 -30.84 10.02 34.67
CA SER A 712 -30.64 9.02 33.64
C SER A 712 -31.93 8.54 32.96
N THR A 713 -31.80 7.90 31.80
CA THR A 713 -32.89 7.11 31.20
C THR A 713 -32.37 5.75 30.73
N ALA A 714 -32.76 4.68 31.43
CA ALA A 714 -32.46 3.31 31.02
C ALA A 714 -33.73 2.61 30.54
N THR A 715 -33.71 2.08 29.31
CA THR A 715 -34.79 1.27 28.75
C THR A 715 -34.25 -0.06 28.28
N ILE A 716 -34.87 -1.14 28.75
CA ILE A 716 -34.56 -2.52 28.36
C ILE A 716 -35.81 -3.14 27.75
N ASN A 717 -35.72 -3.59 26.51
CA ASN A 717 -36.77 -4.32 25.82
C ASN A 717 -36.35 -5.79 25.67
N ILE A 718 -37.20 -6.71 26.13
CA ILE A 718 -37.02 -8.14 26.00
C ILE A 718 -38.17 -8.66 25.12
N ALA A 719 -37.85 -9.02 23.88
CA ALA A 719 -38.80 -9.41 22.84
C ALA A 719 -38.39 -10.72 22.16
N GLY A 720 -38.47 -11.81 22.93
CA GLY A 720 -38.20 -13.17 22.48
C GLY A 720 -36.78 -13.66 22.75
N GLY A 721 -35.88 -12.80 23.24
CA GLY A 721 -34.57 -13.20 23.74
C GLY A 721 -34.52 -13.37 25.27
N THR A 722 -33.34 -13.72 25.79
CA THR A 722 -33.10 -13.93 27.22
C THR A 722 -32.10 -12.92 27.77
N LEU A 723 -32.53 -12.13 28.76
CA LEU A 723 -31.64 -11.37 29.62
C LEU A 723 -31.36 -12.18 30.88
N ALA A 724 -30.10 -12.55 31.08
CA ALA A 724 -29.65 -13.35 32.22
C ALA A 724 -28.57 -12.60 33.02
N SER A 725 -28.83 -12.36 34.31
CA SER A 725 -27.82 -11.94 35.28
C SER A 725 -27.48 -13.14 36.17
N SER A 726 -26.22 -13.59 36.21
CA SER A 726 -25.83 -14.71 37.09
C SER A 726 -25.76 -14.30 38.56
N GLY A 727 -25.53 -13.01 38.84
CA GLY A 727 -25.61 -12.39 40.16
C GLY A 727 -26.80 -11.45 40.29
N SER A 728 -26.66 -10.41 41.11
CA SER A 728 -27.72 -9.44 41.38
C SER A 728 -28.00 -8.51 40.20
N ALA A 729 -29.27 -8.09 40.07
CA ALA A 729 -29.71 -7.06 39.15
C ALA A 729 -30.35 -5.91 39.93
N THR A 730 -30.00 -4.67 39.61
CA THR A 730 -30.57 -3.48 40.25
C THR A 730 -31.15 -2.54 39.21
N PHE A 731 -32.46 -2.35 39.27
CA PHE A 731 -33.20 -1.37 38.49
C PHE A 731 -33.54 -0.16 39.35
N ARG A 732 -33.02 1.02 38.98
CA ARG A 732 -33.28 2.26 39.73
C ARG A 732 -33.61 3.46 38.85
N ALA A 733 -34.06 4.54 39.49
CA ALA A 733 -34.21 5.87 38.88
C ALA A 733 -35.00 5.86 37.56
N GLY A 734 -36.24 5.35 37.60
CA GLY A 734 -37.14 5.34 36.45
C GLY A 734 -36.77 4.35 35.35
N THR A 735 -35.86 3.40 35.60
CA THR A 735 -35.55 2.32 34.65
C THR A 735 -36.84 1.65 34.18
N LEU A 736 -37.01 1.53 32.87
CA LEU A 736 -38.13 0.83 32.24
C LEU A 736 -37.65 -0.48 31.64
N VAL A 737 -38.24 -1.60 32.08
CA VAL A 737 -38.05 -2.92 31.49
C VAL A 737 -39.37 -3.36 30.85
N ASN A 738 -39.40 -3.49 29.53
CA ASN A 738 -40.55 -4.00 28.78
C ASN A 738 -40.30 -5.48 28.45
N PHE A 739 -41.09 -6.38 29.03
CA PHE A 739 -40.96 -7.82 28.84
C PHE A 739 -42.15 -8.35 28.03
N SER A 740 -41.91 -8.59 26.73
CA SER A 740 -42.94 -9.01 25.79
C SER A 740 -42.93 -10.50 25.44
N ALA A 741 -41.74 -11.10 25.38
CA ALA A 741 -41.52 -12.55 25.20
C ALA A 741 -40.08 -12.92 25.59
N GLY A 742 -39.79 -14.21 25.78
CA GLY A 742 -38.44 -14.70 26.08
C GLY A 742 -38.21 -14.91 27.59
N GLY A 743 -37.03 -14.55 28.10
CA GLY A 743 -36.65 -14.79 29.50
C GLY A 743 -36.04 -13.57 30.20
N LEU A 744 -36.43 -13.36 31.46
CA LEU A 744 -35.80 -12.42 32.39
C LEU A 744 -35.34 -13.21 33.62
N ASN A 745 -34.04 -13.50 33.68
CA ASN A 745 -33.46 -14.39 34.68
C ASN A 745 -32.43 -13.65 35.53
N THR A 746 -32.58 -13.65 36.85
CA THR A 746 -31.60 -13.08 37.77
C THR A 746 -31.25 -14.14 38.81
N GLY A 747 -30.02 -14.65 38.81
CA GLY A 747 -29.58 -15.67 39.78
C GLY A 747 -29.47 -15.14 41.21
N GLY A 748 -29.23 -13.83 41.37
CA GLY A 748 -29.18 -13.16 42.67
C GLY A 748 -30.45 -12.36 43.01
N LEU A 749 -30.28 -11.35 43.88
CA LEU A 749 -31.35 -10.43 44.26
C LEU A 749 -31.68 -9.48 43.10
N LEU A 750 -32.95 -9.41 42.70
CA LEU A 750 -33.49 -8.32 41.90
C LEU A 750 -33.91 -7.17 42.82
N THR A 751 -33.28 -6.01 42.68
CA THR A 751 -33.63 -4.79 43.42
C THR A 751 -34.32 -3.79 42.50
N THR A 752 -35.51 -3.32 42.86
CA THR A 752 -36.20 -2.22 42.17
C THR A 752 -36.38 -1.03 43.11
N THR A 753 -35.88 0.15 42.74
CA THR A 753 -35.98 1.36 43.57
C THR A 753 -36.14 2.62 42.71
N GLY A 754 -36.52 3.76 43.31
CA GLY A 754 -36.61 5.05 42.62
C GLY A 754 -37.45 5.00 41.34
N ASP A 755 -38.66 4.46 41.44
CA ASP A 755 -39.69 4.46 40.38
C ASP A 755 -39.35 3.57 39.16
N ALA A 756 -38.53 2.54 39.38
CA ALA A 756 -38.27 1.52 38.36
C ALA A 756 -39.55 0.73 38.03
N ARG A 757 -39.73 0.39 36.76
CA ARG A 757 -40.92 -0.32 36.25
C ARG A 757 -40.52 -1.53 35.42
N VAL A 758 -41.03 -2.69 35.80
CA VAL A 758 -40.96 -3.92 34.98
C VAL A 758 -42.37 -4.22 34.50
N LEU A 759 -42.58 -4.10 33.19
CA LEU A 759 -43.90 -4.23 32.58
C LEU A 759 -43.95 -5.48 31.70
N LEU A 760 -44.82 -6.43 32.06
CA LEU A 760 -45.08 -7.59 31.25
C LEU A 760 -46.28 -7.33 30.34
N THR A 761 -46.16 -7.71 29.07
CA THR A 761 -47.31 -7.66 28.13
C THR A 761 -48.32 -8.77 28.43
N THR A 762 -49.53 -8.69 27.87
CA THR A 762 -50.54 -9.76 27.97
C THR A 762 -50.06 -11.08 27.35
N GLY A 763 -50.74 -12.19 27.67
CA GLY A 763 -50.59 -13.49 27.01
C GLY A 763 -50.26 -14.66 27.94
N GLY A 764 -50.10 -14.43 29.26
CA GLY A 764 -49.96 -15.49 30.28
C GLY A 764 -48.82 -16.48 30.06
N ASN A 765 -47.76 -16.08 29.35
CA ASN A 765 -46.68 -16.97 28.92
C ASN A 765 -45.28 -16.48 29.34
N LYS A 766 -45.22 -15.46 30.18
CA LYS A 766 -43.97 -14.88 30.70
C LYS A 766 -43.80 -15.26 32.16
N VAL A 767 -42.58 -15.63 32.54
CA VAL A 767 -42.23 -15.99 33.91
C VAL A 767 -40.87 -15.38 34.25
N PRO A 768 -40.82 -14.15 34.81
CA PRO A 768 -39.58 -13.64 35.38
C PRO A 768 -39.13 -14.59 36.49
N HIS A 769 -37.86 -15.00 36.44
CA HIS A 769 -37.28 -15.90 37.42
C HIS A 769 -36.09 -15.21 38.09
N VAL A 770 -36.25 -14.88 39.37
CA VAL A 770 -35.25 -14.14 40.14
C VAL A 770 -34.88 -14.90 41.41
N GLY A 771 -33.63 -14.85 41.86
CA GLY A 771 -33.18 -15.54 43.09
C GLY A 771 -33.74 -14.91 44.37
N GLY A 772 -34.15 -13.65 44.30
CA GLY A 772 -34.91 -12.92 45.32
C GLY A 772 -35.38 -11.57 44.79
N LEU A 773 -36.20 -10.89 45.57
CA LEU A 773 -36.78 -9.59 45.25
C LEU A 773 -36.70 -8.59 46.42
N SER A 774 -36.29 -7.35 46.12
CA SER A 774 -36.38 -6.21 47.03
C SER A 774 -36.95 -5.00 46.29
N MET A 775 -38.03 -4.41 46.82
CA MET A 775 -38.72 -3.28 46.19
C MET A 775 -38.82 -2.09 47.15
N SER A 776 -38.62 -0.88 46.63
CA SER A 776 -38.73 0.37 47.40
C SER A 776 -39.11 1.56 46.49
N GLY A 777 -39.38 2.73 47.09
CA GLY A 777 -39.84 3.91 46.36
C GLY A 777 -41.23 3.67 45.75
N THR A 778 -41.48 4.18 44.54
CA THR A 778 -42.74 3.88 43.81
C THR A 778 -42.56 2.79 42.75
N SER A 779 -41.58 1.90 42.93
CA SER A 779 -41.24 0.88 41.93
C SER A 779 -42.35 -0.16 41.78
N THR A 780 -42.57 -0.63 40.55
CA THR A 780 -43.64 -1.58 40.23
C THR A 780 -43.14 -2.72 39.34
N ILE A 781 -43.63 -3.92 39.61
CA ILE A 781 -43.58 -5.06 38.68
C ILE A 781 -45.04 -5.34 38.31
N ASP A 782 -45.43 -5.00 37.08
CA ASP A 782 -46.76 -5.30 36.56
C ASP A 782 -46.69 -6.62 35.79
N LEU A 783 -47.22 -7.68 36.41
CA LEU A 783 -47.27 -9.00 35.79
C LEU A 783 -48.35 -9.11 34.73
N ASN A 784 -49.29 -8.16 34.65
CA ASN A 784 -50.46 -8.28 33.79
C ASN A 784 -51.18 -9.62 34.08
N ASP A 785 -51.35 -10.49 33.08
CA ASP A 785 -51.91 -11.85 33.21
C ASP A 785 -50.86 -12.96 33.32
N ASN A 786 -49.63 -12.62 33.73
CA ASN A 786 -48.48 -13.54 33.78
C ASN A 786 -48.08 -13.93 35.21
N ASP A 787 -47.09 -14.83 35.29
CA ASP A 787 -46.64 -15.46 36.53
C ASP A 787 -45.20 -15.06 36.86
N MET A 788 -44.72 -15.32 38.08
CA MET A 788 -43.36 -15.02 38.52
C MET A 788 -42.82 -16.09 39.49
N ILE A 789 -41.52 -16.38 39.39
CA ILE A 789 -40.79 -17.22 40.35
C ILE A 789 -39.77 -16.35 41.09
N VAL A 790 -39.84 -16.38 42.42
CA VAL A 790 -38.88 -15.71 43.30
C VAL A 790 -38.20 -16.74 44.18
N GLY A 791 -36.88 -16.84 44.07
CA GLY A 791 -36.08 -17.76 44.88
C GLY A 791 -36.03 -17.36 46.35
N SER A 792 -35.31 -18.18 47.11
CA SER A 792 -35.29 -18.15 48.58
C SER A 792 -34.54 -16.98 49.22
N LEU A 793 -33.93 -16.08 48.44
CA LEU A 793 -33.26 -14.89 49.00
C LEU A 793 -34.25 -13.87 49.58
N THR A 794 -35.53 -13.99 49.25
CA THR A 794 -36.61 -13.18 49.85
C THR A 794 -37.67 -14.11 50.45
N PRO A 795 -38.02 -13.97 51.74
CA PRO A 795 -39.07 -14.77 52.35
C PRO A 795 -40.43 -14.58 51.66
N LYS A 796 -41.22 -15.65 51.55
CA LYS A 796 -42.58 -15.64 50.98
C LYS A 796 -43.44 -14.49 51.53
N SER A 797 -43.40 -14.23 52.84
CA SER A 797 -44.18 -13.17 53.49
C SER A 797 -43.87 -11.77 52.99
N ALA A 798 -42.63 -11.51 52.57
CA ALA A 798 -42.27 -10.24 51.94
C ALA A 798 -42.85 -10.14 50.51
N ILE A 799 -42.91 -11.26 49.78
CA ILE A 799 -43.55 -11.34 48.45
C ILE A 799 -45.06 -11.14 48.57
N GLU A 800 -45.71 -11.79 49.53
CA GLU A 800 -47.12 -11.55 49.88
C GLU A 800 -47.35 -10.07 50.24
N GLY A 801 -46.43 -9.45 50.98
CA GLY A 801 -46.46 -8.02 51.27
C GLY A 801 -46.38 -7.11 50.03
N PHE A 802 -45.54 -7.46 49.05
CA PHE A 802 -45.47 -6.73 47.78
C PHE A 802 -46.72 -6.93 46.91
N VAL A 803 -47.31 -8.12 46.91
CA VAL A 803 -48.60 -8.39 46.23
C VAL A 803 -49.73 -7.62 46.91
N ARG A 804 -49.83 -7.68 48.25
CA ARG A 804 -50.79 -6.92 49.07
C ARG A 804 -50.72 -5.41 48.78
N THR A 805 -49.49 -4.88 48.75
CA THR A 805 -49.27 -3.45 48.45
C THR A 805 -49.69 -3.13 47.01
N GLY A 806 -49.31 -3.94 46.02
CA GLY A 806 -49.71 -3.74 44.63
C GLY A 806 -51.22 -3.83 44.42
N ARG A 807 -51.86 -4.82 45.05
CA ARG A 807 -53.31 -5.06 45.09
C ARG A 807 -54.08 -3.84 45.58
N ASN A 808 -53.63 -3.20 46.67
CA ASN A 808 -54.23 -1.99 47.25
C ASN A 808 -55.77 -2.08 47.33
N SER A 809 -56.26 -3.04 48.11
CA SER A 809 -57.70 -3.35 48.27
C SER A 809 -58.43 -3.55 46.94
N GLY A 810 -57.81 -4.26 45.99
CA GLY A 810 -58.40 -4.60 44.68
C GLY A 810 -58.34 -3.51 43.61
N SER A 811 -57.77 -2.33 43.92
CA SER A 811 -57.59 -1.25 42.94
C SER A 811 -56.41 -1.45 41.99
N TRP A 812 -55.42 -2.28 42.37
CA TRP A 812 -54.24 -2.65 41.58
C TRP A 812 -53.36 -1.47 41.14
N ILE A 813 -53.30 -0.42 41.97
CA ILE A 813 -52.50 0.79 41.71
C ILE A 813 -51.52 1.12 42.84
N GLY A 814 -51.35 0.22 43.82
CA GLY A 814 -50.46 0.49 44.94
C GLY A 814 -48.99 0.33 44.58
N SER A 815 -48.13 1.03 45.34
CA SER A 815 -46.68 1.05 45.12
C SER A 815 -45.92 1.26 46.45
N PRO A 816 -44.71 0.68 46.62
CA PRO A 816 -44.09 -0.27 45.70
C PRO A 816 -44.77 -1.63 45.78
N GLY A 817 -44.89 -2.36 44.66
CA GLY A 817 -45.58 -3.64 44.70
C GLY A 817 -45.56 -4.43 43.39
N ILE A 818 -45.92 -5.71 43.53
CA ILE A 818 -46.23 -6.60 42.41
C ILE A 818 -47.72 -6.39 42.10
N THR A 819 -48.01 -5.83 40.93
CA THR A 819 -49.37 -5.49 40.50
C THR A 819 -49.79 -6.28 39.27
N SER A 820 -51.07 -6.17 38.89
CA SER A 820 -51.64 -6.79 37.71
C SER A 820 -52.62 -5.84 37.03
N THR A 821 -52.21 -5.32 35.87
CA THR A 821 -53.12 -4.55 35.00
C THR A 821 -54.27 -5.42 34.48
N ALA A 822 -54.08 -6.74 34.32
CA ALA A 822 -55.16 -7.64 33.92
C ALA A 822 -56.23 -7.75 35.01
N ALA A 823 -55.84 -7.98 36.27
CA ALA A 823 -56.75 -8.00 37.42
C ALA A 823 -57.44 -6.63 37.61
N LYS A 824 -56.69 -5.54 37.46
CA LYS A 824 -57.23 -4.18 37.47
C LYS A 824 -58.35 -3.98 36.46
N ASN A 825 -58.19 -4.48 35.25
CA ASN A 825 -59.13 -4.23 34.15
C ASN A 825 -60.20 -5.32 34.03
N ARG A 826 -60.06 -6.43 34.75
CA ARG A 826 -61.01 -7.54 34.70
C ARG A 826 -62.38 -7.09 35.20
N VAL A 827 -63.40 -7.33 34.38
CA VAL A 827 -64.81 -7.35 34.79
C VAL A 827 -65.23 -8.82 34.68
N PRO A 828 -65.68 -9.48 35.76
CA PRO A 828 -66.30 -8.93 36.97
C PRO A 828 -65.38 -8.84 38.21
N LYS A 829 -64.10 -8.46 38.08
CA LYS A 829 -63.13 -8.34 39.20
C LYS A 829 -62.82 -9.63 39.96
N ASN A 830 -62.95 -10.78 39.30
CA ASN A 830 -62.79 -12.10 39.93
C ASN A 830 -61.37 -12.70 39.88
N THR A 831 -60.38 -11.97 39.36
CA THR A 831 -58.99 -12.45 39.26
C THR A 831 -58.03 -11.60 40.08
N THR A 832 -56.92 -12.20 40.50
CA THR A 832 -55.91 -11.63 41.38
C THR A 832 -54.54 -12.25 41.13
N LEU A 833 -53.57 -11.94 42.01
CA LEU A 833 -52.29 -12.63 42.11
C LEU A 833 -52.28 -13.49 43.38
N GLY A 834 -52.23 -14.81 43.21
CA GLY A 834 -52.05 -15.77 44.31
C GLY A 834 -50.58 -16.02 44.60
N VAL A 835 -50.24 -16.41 45.83
CA VAL A 835 -48.85 -16.68 46.25
C VAL A 835 -48.74 -18.02 46.99
N LEU A 836 -47.99 -18.96 46.42
CA LEU A 836 -47.63 -20.23 47.06
C LEU A 836 -46.12 -20.37 47.15
N SER A 837 -45.61 -21.03 48.19
CA SER A 837 -44.27 -21.60 48.13
C SER A 837 -44.25 -22.80 47.18
N GLY A 838 -43.08 -23.16 46.66
CA GLY A 838 -42.91 -24.37 45.87
C GLY A 838 -43.30 -25.63 46.66
N ALA A 839 -43.06 -25.66 47.97
CA ALA A 839 -43.50 -26.75 48.84
C ALA A 839 -45.03 -26.86 48.92
N GLU A 840 -45.72 -25.73 49.11
CA GLU A 840 -47.20 -25.69 49.10
C GLU A 840 -47.75 -26.10 47.74
N PHE A 841 -47.24 -25.55 46.64
CA PHE A 841 -47.71 -25.92 45.30
C PHE A 841 -47.49 -27.41 45.01
N THR A 842 -46.36 -27.98 45.44
CA THR A 842 -46.10 -29.42 45.30
C THR A 842 -47.06 -30.28 46.12
N SER A 843 -47.51 -29.81 47.30
CA SER A 843 -48.44 -30.58 48.14
C SER A 843 -49.86 -30.66 47.57
N VAL A 844 -50.18 -29.80 46.60
CA VAL A 844 -51.47 -29.73 45.92
C VAL A 844 -51.40 -30.05 44.42
N GLY A 845 -50.38 -30.79 44.00
CA GLY A 845 -50.31 -31.36 42.64
C GLY A 845 -49.23 -30.77 41.73
N GLY A 846 -48.46 -29.79 42.20
CA GLY A 846 -47.26 -29.29 41.51
C GLY A 846 -46.22 -30.40 41.29
N ASN A 847 -45.62 -30.42 40.11
CA ASN A 847 -44.76 -31.52 39.65
C ASN A 847 -43.29 -31.12 39.41
N GLY A 848 -42.84 -30.03 40.01
CA GLY A 848 -41.49 -29.47 39.81
C GLY A 848 -41.38 -28.45 38.66
N THR A 849 -42.47 -28.20 37.93
CA THR A 849 -42.56 -27.09 36.97
C THR A 849 -43.72 -26.15 37.28
N PHE A 850 -43.51 -24.85 37.10
CA PHE A 850 -44.49 -23.77 37.28
C PHE A 850 -44.46 -22.90 36.02
N SER A 851 -45.57 -22.90 35.29
CA SER A 851 -45.74 -22.17 34.01
C SER A 851 -44.59 -22.41 33.02
N GLY A 852 -44.14 -23.68 32.93
CA GLY A 852 -43.08 -24.14 32.03
C GLY A 852 -41.65 -23.88 32.52
N GLN A 853 -41.46 -23.29 33.69
CA GLN A 853 -40.15 -23.10 34.33
C GLN A 853 -39.99 -24.06 35.51
N SER A 854 -38.77 -24.53 35.77
CA SER A 854 -38.48 -25.32 36.96
C SER A 854 -38.57 -24.46 38.23
N TYR A 855 -39.12 -25.01 39.31
CA TYR A 855 -39.11 -24.38 40.63
C TYR A 855 -38.55 -25.33 41.70
N SER A 856 -38.08 -24.75 42.81
CA SER A 856 -37.63 -25.44 44.01
C SER A 856 -38.67 -25.33 45.14
N ALA A 857 -38.63 -26.24 46.12
CA ALA A 857 -39.54 -26.21 47.27
C ALA A 857 -39.45 -24.90 48.08
N THR A 858 -38.30 -24.20 48.01
CA THR A 858 -38.05 -22.94 48.70
C THR A 858 -38.38 -21.70 47.88
N ASP A 859 -38.75 -21.86 46.62
CA ASP A 859 -39.17 -20.74 45.78
C ASP A 859 -40.55 -20.25 46.20
N THR A 860 -40.84 -18.98 45.95
CA THR A 860 -42.15 -18.36 46.02
C THR A 860 -42.69 -18.17 44.61
N LEU A 861 -43.86 -18.72 44.35
CA LEU A 861 -44.58 -18.73 43.08
C LEU A 861 -45.71 -17.72 43.17
N VAL A 862 -45.71 -16.74 42.27
CA VAL A 862 -46.79 -15.76 42.13
C VAL A 862 -47.55 -16.07 40.85
N LYS A 863 -48.85 -16.31 40.94
CA LYS A 863 -49.68 -16.71 39.81
C LYS A 863 -50.82 -15.73 39.57
N TYR A 864 -51.05 -15.34 38.32
CA TYR A 864 -52.33 -14.73 37.93
C TYR A 864 -53.43 -15.79 37.94
N THR A 865 -54.36 -15.69 38.87
CA THR A 865 -55.43 -16.69 39.06
C THR A 865 -56.73 -16.08 39.61
N TYR A 866 -57.74 -16.90 39.89
CA TYR A 866 -58.99 -16.50 40.55
C TYR A 866 -58.82 -16.31 42.06
N TYR A 867 -59.68 -15.50 42.67
CA TYR A 867 -59.74 -15.44 44.13
C TYR A 867 -60.10 -16.80 44.71
N GLY A 868 -59.24 -17.32 45.58
CA GLY A 868 -59.46 -18.61 46.21
C GLY A 868 -59.07 -19.83 45.39
N ASP A 869 -58.44 -19.68 44.21
CA ASP A 869 -57.71 -20.80 43.58
C ASP A 869 -56.41 -21.05 44.39
N THR A 870 -56.53 -21.89 45.40
CA THR A 870 -55.50 -22.15 46.42
C THR A 870 -54.50 -23.22 46.00
N ASP A 871 -54.75 -23.92 44.90
CA ASP A 871 -53.81 -24.90 44.33
C ASP A 871 -53.32 -24.60 42.91
N PHE A 872 -53.70 -23.44 42.36
CA PHE A 872 -53.25 -22.94 41.06
C PHE A 872 -53.67 -23.82 39.87
N ASN A 873 -54.76 -24.57 40.01
CA ASN A 873 -55.30 -25.39 38.92
C ASN A 873 -56.17 -24.58 37.93
N GLY A 874 -56.50 -23.33 38.27
CA GLY A 874 -57.27 -22.40 37.43
C GLY A 874 -58.79 -22.55 37.52
N VAL A 875 -59.29 -23.34 38.47
CA VAL A 875 -60.71 -23.58 38.76
C VAL A 875 -60.89 -23.40 40.28
N ILE A 876 -61.98 -22.77 40.69
CA ILE A 876 -62.40 -22.78 42.10
C ILE A 876 -63.33 -23.98 42.29
N ASP A 877 -63.02 -24.87 43.23
CA ASP A 877 -63.89 -26.00 43.55
C ASP A 877 -63.91 -26.36 45.04
N PHE A 878 -64.39 -27.57 45.36
CA PHE A 878 -64.51 -28.05 46.73
C PHE A 878 -63.16 -28.10 47.46
N ASP A 879 -62.08 -28.44 46.77
CA ASP A 879 -60.77 -28.56 47.41
C ASP A 879 -60.27 -27.19 47.90
N ASP A 880 -60.59 -26.12 47.17
CA ASP A 880 -60.30 -24.74 47.58
C ASP A 880 -61.10 -24.34 48.81
N TYR A 881 -62.42 -24.51 48.79
CA TYR A 881 -63.27 -24.20 49.95
C TYR A 881 -62.84 -24.99 51.18
N SER A 882 -62.48 -26.27 51.02
CA SER A 882 -61.99 -27.09 52.13
C SER A 882 -60.72 -26.50 52.76
N ARG A 883 -59.86 -25.82 51.99
CA ARG A 883 -58.66 -25.15 52.53
C ARG A 883 -59.00 -23.84 53.21
N VAL A 884 -59.92 -23.04 52.65
CA VAL A 884 -60.42 -21.80 53.29
C VAL A 884 -61.10 -22.13 54.63
N ASP A 885 -61.99 -23.11 54.66
CA ASP A 885 -62.67 -23.58 55.87
C ASP A 885 -61.68 -24.06 56.93
N ALA A 886 -60.67 -24.82 56.51
CA ALA A 886 -59.62 -25.26 57.40
C ALA A 886 -58.81 -24.06 57.95
N GLY A 887 -58.58 -23.04 57.13
CA GLY A 887 -57.92 -21.80 57.55
C GLY A 887 -58.73 -21.02 58.57
N PHE A 888 -60.00 -20.77 58.27
CA PHE A 888 -60.96 -20.08 59.15
C PHE A 888 -61.09 -20.79 60.49
N ASN A 889 -61.37 -22.10 60.49
CA ASN A 889 -61.60 -22.87 61.71
C ASN A 889 -60.36 -23.06 62.59
N ASN A 890 -59.15 -22.91 62.02
CA ASN A 890 -57.89 -23.10 62.74
C ASN A 890 -57.05 -21.82 62.87
N ASN A 891 -57.62 -20.66 62.56
CA ASN A 891 -56.96 -19.35 62.60
C ASN A 891 -55.60 -19.34 61.86
N ARG A 892 -55.55 -20.02 60.70
CA ARG A 892 -54.36 -20.00 59.82
C ARG A 892 -54.41 -18.76 58.94
N ILE A 893 -53.27 -18.42 58.35
CA ILE A 893 -53.09 -17.21 57.54
C ILE A 893 -52.42 -17.55 56.20
N GLY A 894 -52.42 -16.59 55.28
CA GLY A 894 -51.79 -16.70 53.97
C GLY A 894 -52.65 -17.43 52.93
N TRP A 895 -52.34 -17.18 51.66
CA TRP A 895 -53.14 -17.60 50.50
C TRP A 895 -53.51 -19.09 50.50
N PHE A 896 -52.55 -19.97 50.80
CA PHE A 896 -52.78 -21.43 50.83
C PHE A 896 -53.87 -21.87 51.82
N ASN A 897 -54.12 -21.06 52.86
CA ASN A 897 -55.14 -21.31 53.86
C ASN A 897 -56.40 -20.45 53.67
N GLY A 898 -56.52 -19.69 52.58
CA GLY A 898 -57.72 -18.93 52.26
C GLY A 898 -57.74 -17.43 52.63
N ASP A 899 -56.61 -16.83 53.03
CA ASP A 899 -56.46 -15.37 53.17
C ASP A 899 -56.16 -14.79 51.77
N VAL A 900 -57.23 -14.57 51.00
CA VAL A 900 -57.18 -14.26 49.55
C VAL A 900 -57.13 -12.77 49.27
N ASP A 901 -57.46 -11.93 50.25
CA ASP A 901 -57.27 -10.48 50.17
C ASP A 901 -55.90 -10.03 50.70
N TYR A 902 -55.16 -10.93 51.34
CA TYR A 902 -53.93 -10.66 52.09
C TYR A 902 -54.19 -9.57 53.14
N ASN A 903 -55.07 -9.78 54.11
CA ASN A 903 -55.19 -8.92 55.28
C ASN A 903 -54.55 -9.57 56.53
N GLY A 904 -54.24 -10.86 56.47
CA GLY A 904 -53.60 -11.61 57.56
C GLY A 904 -54.57 -12.33 58.48
N ILE A 905 -55.84 -12.38 58.13
CA ILE A 905 -56.93 -13.08 58.83
C ILE A 905 -57.76 -13.75 57.73
N VAL A 906 -58.24 -14.98 57.97
CA VAL A 906 -59.26 -15.60 57.11
C VAL A 906 -60.62 -15.27 57.71
N ASP A 907 -61.43 -14.45 57.04
CA ASP A 907 -62.75 -14.06 57.52
C ASP A 907 -63.81 -13.95 56.41
N PHE A 908 -64.92 -13.27 56.70
CA PHE A 908 -66.05 -13.18 55.77
C PHE A 908 -65.72 -12.38 54.50
N ASP A 909 -64.72 -11.48 54.54
CA ASP A 909 -64.29 -10.73 53.36
C ASP A 909 -63.62 -11.69 52.35
N ASP A 910 -62.84 -12.66 52.83
CA ASP A 910 -62.25 -13.72 51.99
C ASP A 910 -63.31 -14.62 51.35
N TYR A 911 -64.30 -15.06 52.15
CA TYR A 911 -65.43 -15.83 51.64
C TYR A 911 -66.20 -15.07 50.56
N SER A 912 -66.35 -13.75 50.72
CA SER A 912 -67.04 -12.94 49.72
C SER A 912 -66.29 -12.91 48.38
N LEU A 913 -64.95 -12.83 48.41
CA LEU A 913 -64.10 -12.82 47.21
C LEU A 913 -64.08 -14.18 46.49
N ILE A 914 -63.91 -15.30 47.21
CA ILE A 914 -63.94 -16.64 46.60
C ILE A 914 -65.33 -16.97 46.07
N ASP A 915 -66.41 -16.66 46.78
CA ASP A 915 -67.78 -16.91 46.31
C ASP A 915 -68.09 -16.10 45.07
N GLN A 916 -67.66 -14.83 45.04
CA GLN A 916 -67.82 -13.99 43.86
C GLN A 916 -67.06 -14.60 42.67
N ALA A 917 -65.84 -15.06 42.88
CA ALA A 917 -65.07 -15.71 41.83
C ALA A 917 -65.70 -17.04 41.38
N PHE A 918 -66.22 -17.87 42.31
CA PHE A 918 -66.91 -19.13 42.05
C PHE A 918 -68.20 -18.93 41.24
N ASN A 919 -69.01 -17.95 41.60
CA ASN A 919 -70.27 -17.65 40.91
C ASN A 919 -70.04 -16.96 39.54
N THR A 920 -68.91 -16.30 39.36
CA THR A 920 -68.55 -15.67 38.09
C THR A 920 -67.84 -16.60 37.12
N GLN A 921 -67.09 -17.59 37.61
CA GLN A 921 -66.57 -18.66 36.73
C GLN A 921 -67.69 -19.54 36.18
N SER A 922 -68.78 -19.76 36.94
CA SER A 922 -69.91 -20.63 36.58
C SER A 922 -71.09 -19.90 35.92
N GLY A 923 -71.09 -18.56 35.91
CA GLY A 923 -72.12 -17.74 35.25
C GLY A 923 -73.40 -17.49 36.08
N SER A 924 -73.41 -17.86 37.36
CA SER A 924 -74.54 -17.74 38.29
C SER A 924 -74.60 -16.41 39.04
N LEU A 925 -73.62 -15.50 38.87
CA LEU A 925 -73.48 -14.25 39.64
C LEU A 925 -74.78 -13.45 39.76
N ARG A 926 -75.58 -13.35 38.69
CA ARG A 926 -76.84 -12.60 38.71
C ARG A 926 -77.84 -13.14 39.74
N GLN A 927 -77.91 -14.46 39.88
CA GLN A 927 -78.82 -15.11 40.82
C GLN A 927 -78.32 -14.92 42.27
N ALA A 928 -77.00 -15.00 42.49
CA ALA A 928 -76.40 -14.70 43.79
C ALA A 928 -76.68 -13.26 44.24
N MET A 929 -76.51 -12.28 43.34
CA MET A 929 -76.80 -10.86 43.65
C MET A 929 -78.27 -10.61 44.01
N ALA A 930 -79.21 -11.18 43.24
CA ALA A 930 -80.65 -11.00 43.44
C ALA A 930 -81.15 -11.63 44.76
N TYR A 931 -80.46 -12.66 45.25
CA TYR A 931 -80.72 -13.26 46.56
C TYR A 931 -80.23 -12.34 47.70
N LEU A 932 -79.02 -11.80 47.59
CA LEU A 932 -78.38 -10.98 48.63
C LEU A 932 -78.95 -9.55 48.73
N ASP A 933 -79.41 -8.95 47.62
CA ASP A 933 -79.98 -7.59 47.60
C ASP A 933 -81.45 -7.51 48.07
N GLY A 934 -82.07 -8.67 48.35
CA GLY A 934 -83.46 -8.80 48.80
C GLY A 934 -84.51 -8.67 47.70
N GLY A 935 -84.12 -8.67 46.42
CA GLY A 935 -84.99 -8.55 45.24
C GLY A 935 -85.81 -9.81 44.90
N GLY A 936 -85.48 -10.96 45.48
CA GLY A 936 -86.25 -12.19 45.36
C GLY A 936 -85.65 -13.36 46.13
N LYS A 937 -86.00 -13.50 47.42
CA LYS A 937 -85.60 -14.64 48.26
C LYS A 937 -86.44 -15.88 47.93
N ASN A 938 -86.10 -16.55 46.84
CA ASN A 938 -86.71 -17.83 46.50
C ASN A 938 -85.63 -18.91 46.53
N ASP A 939 -85.55 -19.66 47.63
CA ASP A 939 -84.53 -20.70 47.83
C ASP A 939 -84.54 -21.77 46.73
N SER A 940 -85.68 -21.95 46.05
CA SER A 940 -85.82 -22.87 44.92
C SER A 940 -84.94 -22.50 43.71
N ASP A 941 -84.50 -21.25 43.60
CA ASP A 941 -83.70 -20.76 42.47
C ASP A 941 -82.19 -20.81 42.78
N MET A 942 -81.81 -21.28 43.98
CA MET A 942 -80.43 -21.36 44.50
C MET A 942 -79.88 -22.79 44.54
N ASN A 943 -80.39 -23.69 43.68
CA ASN A 943 -80.05 -25.12 43.71
C ASN A 943 -78.67 -25.47 43.11
N ALA A 944 -78.04 -24.56 42.36
CA ALA A 944 -76.71 -24.78 41.81
C ALA A 944 -75.66 -24.76 42.94
N PRO A 945 -74.61 -25.60 42.89
CA PRO A 945 -73.59 -25.69 43.95
C PRO A 945 -73.02 -24.33 44.38
N GLU A 946 -72.72 -23.46 43.42
CA GLU A 946 -72.19 -22.12 43.64
C GLU A 946 -73.15 -21.14 44.29
N LEU A 947 -74.45 -21.28 44.03
CA LEU A 947 -75.50 -20.50 44.69
C LEU A 947 -75.77 -21.02 46.10
N ARG A 948 -75.60 -22.33 46.33
CA ARG A 948 -75.73 -22.92 47.66
C ARG A 948 -74.65 -22.41 48.62
N MET A 949 -73.41 -22.28 48.16
CA MET A 949 -72.33 -21.68 48.98
C MET A 949 -72.69 -20.25 49.42
N VAL A 950 -73.27 -19.44 48.53
CA VAL A 950 -73.74 -18.08 48.85
C VAL A 950 -74.83 -18.08 49.92
N VAL A 951 -75.78 -19.03 49.85
CA VAL A 951 -76.83 -19.18 50.87
C VAL A 951 -76.22 -19.62 52.21
N GLU A 952 -75.30 -20.59 52.18
CA GLU A 952 -74.64 -21.14 53.37
C GLU A 952 -73.81 -20.05 54.08
N HIS A 953 -72.97 -19.30 53.36
CA HIS A 953 -72.18 -18.20 53.94
C HIS A 953 -73.03 -17.01 54.38
N PHE A 954 -74.11 -16.68 53.65
CA PHE A 954 -75.05 -15.65 54.13
C PHE A 954 -75.73 -16.08 55.45
N ASN A 955 -76.09 -17.35 55.60
CA ASN A 955 -76.66 -17.87 56.85
C ASN A 955 -75.63 -17.88 57.99
N GLN A 956 -74.35 -18.11 57.67
CA GLN A 956 -73.26 -18.14 58.64
C GLN A 956 -72.83 -16.75 59.10
N PHE A 957 -72.67 -15.80 58.18
CA PHE A 957 -72.05 -14.49 58.45
C PHE A 957 -73.05 -13.32 58.41
N GLY A 958 -74.26 -13.53 57.88
CA GLY A 958 -75.33 -12.53 57.85
C GLY A 958 -75.06 -11.34 56.94
N GLN A 959 -75.49 -10.16 57.37
CA GLN A 959 -75.49 -8.95 56.53
C GLN A 959 -74.10 -8.41 56.22
N SER A 960 -73.08 -8.71 57.04
CA SER A 960 -71.70 -8.29 56.77
C SER A 960 -71.18 -8.93 55.49
N TYR A 961 -71.39 -10.25 55.33
CA TYR A 961 -71.07 -10.98 54.10
C TYR A 961 -71.84 -10.46 52.89
N ALA A 962 -73.16 -10.24 53.01
CA ALA A 962 -73.94 -9.69 51.89
C ALA A 962 -73.44 -8.30 51.47
N THR A 963 -73.03 -7.47 52.44
CA THR A 963 -72.50 -6.13 52.16
C THR A 963 -71.15 -6.21 51.45
N ALA A 964 -70.23 -7.07 51.91
CA ALA A 964 -68.94 -7.29 51.27
C ALA A 964 -69.11 -7.83 49.84
N PHE A 965 -69.89 -8.91 49.68
CA PHE A 965 -70.17 -9.52 48.37
C PHE A 965 -70.77 -8.52 47.39
N LEU A 966 -71.76 -7.72 47.81
CA LEU A 966 -72.39 -6.73 46.93
C LEU A 966 -71.49 -5.52 46.63
N ALA A 967 -70.60 -5.14 47.56
CA ALA A 967 -69.65 -4.04 47.37
C ALA A 967 -68.58 -4.35 46.32
N ASP A 968 -68.19 -5.62 46.21
CA ASP A 968 -67.18 -6.07 45.27
C ASP A 968 -67.74 -6.38 43.87
N VAL A 969 -69.06 -6.39 43.71
CA VAL A 969 -69.70 -6.55 42.40
C VAL A 969 -69.70 -5.23 41.61
N PRO A 970 -69.21 -5.22 40.36
CA PRO A 970 -69.27 -4.03 39.53
C PRO A 970 -70.73 -3.61 39.26
N GLU A 971 -71.10 -2.37 39.59
CA GLU A 971 -72.42 -1.84 39.22
C GLU A 971 -72.61 -1.94 37.69
N PRO A 972 -73.76 -2.43 37.19
CA PRO A 972 -74.01 -2.51 35.76
C PRO A 972 -73.94 -1.11 35.17
N THR A 973 -72.98 -0.88 34.28
CA THR A 973 -72.95 0.34 33.48
C THR A 973 -74.26 0.41 32.69
N THR A 974 -75.06 1.43 33.00
CA THR A 974 -76.39 1.70 32.43
C THR A 974 -76.40 2.00 30.93
N ALA A 975 -75.30 1.75 30.20
CA ALA A 975 -75.18 1.97 28.77
C ALA A 975 -75.59 0.77 27.89
N GLY A 976 -75.64 -0.46 28.43
CA GLY A 976 -75.96 -1.66 27.64
C GLY A 976 -77.44 -2.01 27.50
N PHE A 977 -78.31 -1.46 28.36
CA PHE A 977 -79.73 -1.85 28.43
C PHE A 977 -80.71 -0.86 27.78
N ALA A 978 -80.25 0.30 27.31
CA ALA A 978 -81.12 1.34 26.74
C ALA A 978 -81.41 1.17 25.23
N ALA A 979 -80.88 0.14 24.55
CA ALA A 979 -80.98 -0.01 23.10
C ALA A 979 -82.09 -0.93 22.59
N THR A 980 -82.87 -1.60 23.46
CA THR A 980 -83.82 -2.63 22.97
C THR A 980 -85.30 -2.39 23.25
N PHE A 981 -85.73 -1.54 24.18
CA PHE A 981 -87.12 -1.08 24.22
C PHE A 981 -87.22 0.31 24.86
N GLY A 982 -87.61 1.30 24.06
CA GLY A 982 -87.94 2.63 24.54
C GLY A 982 -89.29 2.69 25.22
N GLY A 983 -89.37 3.51 26.28
CA GLY A 983 -90.59 4.19 26.71
C GLY A 983 -91.27 3.65 27.97
N LEU A 984 -90.88 4.17 29.15
CA LEU A 984 -91.75 4.96 30.05
C LEU A 984 -91.16 5.09 31.47
N SER A 985 -91.27 6.32 31.99
CA SER A 985 -91.21 6.76 33.40
C SER A 985 -89.88 6.73 34.18
N LEU A 986 -89.33 7.94 34.29
CA LEU A 986 -88.55 8.45 35.43
C LEU A 986 -89.18 8.11 36.79
N LEU A 987 -88.38 7.63 37.75
CA LEU A 987 -88.52 8.01 39.17
C LEU A 987 -87.18 7.84 39.93
N ARG A 988 -86.68 9.01 40.31
CA ARG A 988 -85.56 9.34 41.19
C ARG A 988 -85.63 8.57 42.52
N ARG A 989 -84.57 7.85 42.93
CA ARG A 989 -84.38 7.40 44.32
C ARG A 989 -83.05 7.92 44.87
N ARG A 990 -83.15 8.94 45.72
CA ARG A 990 -82.12 9.37 46.68
C ARG A 990 -81.79 8.19 47.62
N ARG A 991 -80.52 7.89 47.86
CA ARG A 991 -80.09 7.20 49.09
C ARG A 991 -79.57 8.24 50.08
N ARG A 992 -80.04 8.11 51.32
CA ARG A 992 -79.54 8.75 52.55
C ARG A 992 -78.68 7.70 53.27
N HIS A 993 -77.71 8.21 54.03
CA HIS A 993 -76.66 7.58 54.81
C HIS A 993 -75.45 7.16 53.99
#